data_AF-A0A8H7G5H3-F1
#
_entry.id   AF-A0A8H7G5H3-F1
#
_cell.length_a   1.000
_cell.length_b   1.000
_cell.length_c   1.000
_cell.angle_alpha   90.00
_cell.angle_beta   90.00
_cell.angle_gamma   90.00
#
_symmetry.space_group_name_H-M   'P 1'
#
loop_
_entity.id
_entity.type
_entity.pdbx_description
1 polymer ?
#
loop_
_entity_poly.entity_id
_entity_poly.type
_entity_poly.pdbx_seq_one_letter_code
_entity_poly.pdbx_strand_id
1 'polypeptide(L)'
;MVDHRKRWVAVKCEGKEMAWLSARDAPGFRGWGEKQLKSFILKTGLSNAFDVGTGRNGTRRAQRERERREEDDIDQPLTSAEEAKLEVDVQNLFSVSGTHQLALLIDDRDEILENLEIAETQYIASFRLSTPDPSIADLEPPILEENKDRPYISRPRALAGAAPTQRPGQGRRRRRRANPAYAASSLAPTSFVAPSQYYKLRRVQGLSNGQFADTASQQSLSDSIHQRVVGSRFQEVNRNSQLYGRLPMGSPLMVENDGQLGPHASTTFTETAPRYGPNYDQNSWIQSRYLDTGSQPRYDSPEVMSSTGHPDRDPQDDEWVDLMRSTPIDFGEFDPGAPSAGPTPPHPQEESMFATRRTPKIFQSRDATDDSARRETFPLRSRQRNITGDSSIVPPHLRVQQQQPFVRPLSGIDHNDLGSVYGNISHWRSKLKNINAEIEEAQRQGYSDIAEGNKIKGWILIGRGLRFIPGTQMIEGRAKEDVRWDVLQNERSKMDTIVLGAIILIVMALLAGALTAVAGLSLADAPDFAHYVPLLQPIVQAGGIPSGLAITLAPAVAAAVFIGLALMIAAWATNLRGTVSVSAGQLIVFKVVFWILTFVAGVFLVLVGALLFAAPNFSAGVSTWQSVADGSIYISTLAMLICLSMAFIFPAILMLQPLRLWRLRKAEKEALTPRQNFRAAYPRTYDPAFATGACVLAIIFASTFSLIFPLIGPSVVILLFLTLIAHRYLVGYVYARTHSQTGGILQIWFLRRFATLLSLQPLLLGLIFLSRHLWILGGVLMGMAFSIVVGVECYCAWKTRLPGRKSLSAITQDCLSTFSDTAKLESNPEASEGTSLVSTGHRTHRYRGSMASVLDMMSMTLAVEPSPSEQRGPVPLQTETLDDLTATERAARTHPDAPPHLPPLGFTDHAEDMAGILYAPELIAPPPIIWLPNDNAGVARSEAYDIERYHGLRATLDVRAKDDVIPRKSSSSNKHAS
;
A
#
# COMPACT_ATOMS: atom_id res chain seq x y z
N MET A 1 -23.36 -19.60 -14.36
CA MET A 1 -22.93 -18.56 -13.39
C MET A 1 -22.95 -19.03 -11.95
N VAL A 2 -24.10 -19.38 -11.32
CA VAL A 2 -24.13 -19.79 -9.89
C VAL A 2 -23.11 -20.88 -9.55
N ASP A 3 -23.04 -21.94 -10.34
CA ASP A 3 -22.12 -23.05 -10.09
C ASP A 3 -20.64 -22.68 -10.42
N HIS A 4 -20.39 -21.60 -11.18
CA HIS A 4 -19.07 -20.99 -11.30
C HIS A 4 -18.68 -20.23 -10.03
N ARG A 5 -19.59 -19.44 -9.41
CA ARG A 5 -19.32 -18.81 -8.10
C ARG A 5 -19.01 -19.89 -7.05
N LYS A 6 -19.75 -21.01 -7.03
CA LYS A 6 -19.46 -22.15 -6.14
C LYS A 6 -18.05 -22.71 -6.37
N ARG A 7 -17.66 -22.99 -7.62
CA ARG A 7 -16.30 -23.46 -7.95
C ARG A 7 -15.23 -22.44 -7.58
N TRP A 8 -15.45 -21.15 -7.84
CA TRP A 8 -14.53 -20.07 -7.48
C TRP A 8 -14.36 -19.98 -5.96
N VAL A 9 -15.44 -20.01 -5.17
CA VAL A 9 -15.37 -20.05 -3.69
C VAL A 9 -14.60 -21.29 -3.20
N ALA A 10 -14.82 -22.45 -3.83
CA ALA A 10 -14.14 -23.70 -3.45
C ALA A 10 -12.65 -23.75 -3.83
N VAL A 11 -12.26 -23.19 -4.98
CA VAL A 11 -10.90 -23.31 -5.55
C VAL A 11 -10.02 -22.10 -5.26
N LYS A 12 -10.58 -20.88 -5.22
CA LYS A 12 -9.83 -19.64 -4.92
C LYS A 12 -9.91 -19.21 -3.47
N CYS A 13 -10.89 -19.68 -2.69
CA CYS A 13 -11.01 -19.36 -1.26
C CYS A 13 -11.06 -20.62 -0.35
N GLU A 14 -10.92 -21.84 -0.87
CA GLU A 14 -11.04 -23.11 -0.09
C GLU A 14 -12.34 -23.25 0.73
N GLY A 15 -13.42 -22.61 0.27
CA GLY A 15 -14.68 -22.51 1.02
C GLY A 15 -14.69 -21.49 2.16
N LYS A 16 -13.56 -20.83 2.44
CA LYS A 16 -13.46 -19.78 3.46
C LYS A 16 -14.22 -18.53 3.01
N GLU A 17 -14.81 -17.85 3.97
CA GLU A 17 -15.53 -16.59 3.89
C GLU A 17 -14.84 -15.57 4.81
N MET A 18 -15.18 -14.29 4.68
CA MET A 18 -14.66 -13.19 5.50
C MET A 18 -15.84 -12.35 5.98
N ALA A 19 -15.85 -11.97 7.25
CA ALA A 19 -16.97 -11.22 7.84
C ALA A 19 -16.54 -10.29 8.98
N TRP A 20 -17.31 -9.24 9.23
CA TRP A 20 -17.20 -8.33 10.36
C TRP A 20 -18.26 -8.63 11.42
N LEU A 21 -17.88 -8.70 12.69
CA LEU A 21 -18.79 -8.71 13.84
C LEU A 21 -18.66 -7.39 14.60
N SER A 22 -19.71 -6.59 14.61
CA SER A 22 -19.78 -5.34 15.39
C SER A 22 -19.89 -5.63 16.89
N ALA A 23 -19.19 -4.86 17.74
CA ALA A 23 -19.41 -4.87 19.18
C ALA A 23 -20.76 -4.26 19.59
N ARG A 24 -21.48 -3.56 18.69
CA ARG A 24 -22.88 -3.14 18.90
C ARG A 24 -23.88 -4.24 18.55
N ASP A 25 -23.58 -5.08 17.55
CA ASP A 25 -24.41 -6.25 17.19
C ASP A 25 -24.14 -7.46 18.12
N ALA A 26 -23.08 -7.43 18.92
CA ALA A 26 -22.71 -8.42 19.95
C ALA A 26 -22.22 -7.77 21.27
N PRO A 27 -23.10 -7.07 22.02
CA PRO A 27 -22.73 -6.33 23.23
C PRO A 27 -22.12 -7.18 24.35
N GLY A 28 -22.40 -8.49 24.43
CA GLY A 28 -21.85 -9.36 25.46
C GLY A 28 -20.35 -9.62 25.37
N PHE A 29 -19.73 -9.37 24.21
CA PHE A 29 -18.27 -9.44 24.02
C PHE A 29 -17.58 -8.08 24.19
N ARG A 30 -18.31 -7.03 24.61
CA ARG A 30 -17.73 -5.71 24.85
C ARG A 30 -16.74 -5.78 26.02
N GLY A 31 -15.50 -5.35 25.78
CA GLY A 31 -14.39 -5.48 26.73
C GLY A 31 -13.61 -6.80 26.63
N TRP A 32 -13.94 -7.69 25.69
CA TRP A 32 -13.20 -8.95 25.51
C TRP A 32 -12.00 -8.77 24.57
N GLY A 33 -10.78 -8.88 25.12
CA GLY A 33 -9.55 -8.91 24.34
C GLY A 33 -9.48 -10.12 23.39
N GLU A 34 -8.65 -10.02 22.36
CA GLU A 34 -8.62 -11.00 21.26
C GLU A 34 -8.48 -12.45 21.74
N LYS A 35 -7.60 -12.67 22.71
CA LYS A 35 -7.34 -13.98 23.34
C LYS A 35 -8.57 -14.53 24.06
N GLN A 36 -9.37 -13.67 24.69
CA GLN A 36 -10.59 -14.07 25.39
C GLN A 36 -11.62 -14.60 24.39
N LEU A 37 -11.90 -13.84 23.34
CA LEU A 37 -12.88 -14.23 22.31
C LEU A 37 -12.41 -15.46 21.50
N LYS A 38 -11.11 -15.57 21.16
CA LYS A 38 -10.54 -16.81 20.57
C LYS A 38 -10.75 -18.02 21.48
N SER A 39 -10.51 -17.88 22.79
CA SER A 39 -10.72 -18.97 23.76
C SER A 39 -12.20 -19.33 23.94
N PHE A 40 -13.12 -18.37 23.81
CA PHE A 40 -14.56 -18.63 23.84
C PHE A 40 -15.04 -19.36 22.58
N ILE A 41 -14.60 -18.93 21.40
CA ILE A 41 -14.96 -19.56 20.12
C ILE A 41 -14.50 -21.02 20.09
N LEU A 42 -13.28 -21.31 20.58
CA LEU A 42 -12.78 -22.67 20.77
C LEU A 42 -13.65 -23.47 21.76
N LYS A 43 -13.93 -22.92 22.95
CA LYS A 43 -14.81 -23.56 23.96
C LYS A 43 -16.23 -23.83 23.46
N THR A 44 -16.75 -23.01 22.55
CA THR A 44 -18.07 -23.22 21.92
C THR A 44 -18.03 -24.18 20.72
N GLY A 45 -16.90 -24.81 20.38
CA GLY A 45 -16.79 -25.71 19.23
C GLY A 45 -16.95 -25.02 17.86
N LEU A 46 -16.74 -23.70 17.79
CA LEU A 46 -16.84 -22.90 16.56
C LEU A 46 -15.48 -22.68 15.87
N SER A 47 -14.40 -23.24 16.41
CA SER A 47 -13.06 -23.25 15.80
C SER A 47 -12.22 -24.40 16.36
N ASN A 48 -11.56 -25.13 15.45
CA ASN A 48 -10.51 -26.08 15.81
C ASN A 48 -9.10 -25.55 15.46
N ALA A 49 -9.01 -24.42 14.73
CA ALA A 49 -7.74 -23.91 14.22
C ALA A 49 -6.85 -23.27 15.29
N PHE A 50 -7.43 -22.72 16.37
CA PHE A 50 -6.68 -21.93 17.36
C PHE A 50 -5.76 -22.74 18.29
N ASP A 51 -5.88 -24.07 18.37
CA ASP A 51 -5.14 -24.89 19.34
C ASP A 51 -3.69 -25.24 18.89
N VAL A 52 -3.44 -25.21 17.57
CA VAL A 52 -2.22 -25.74 16.92
C VAL A 52 -0.92 -25.06 17.42
N GLY A 53 -1.00 -23.84 17.95
CA GLY A 53 0.17 -23.03 18.30
C GLY A 53 0.89 -23.37 19.61
N THR A 54 0.26 -24.09 20.57
CA THR A 54 0.79 -24.14 21.95
C THR A 54 1.42 -25.47 22.39
N GLY A 55 1.18 -26.58 21.69
CA GLY A 55 1.43 -27.92 22.24
C GLY A 55 2.82 -28.55 22.03
N ARG A 56 3.63 -28.10 21.06
CA ARG A 56 4.60 -29.01 20.39
C ARG A 56 5.85 -29.44 21.18
N ASN A 57 6.26 -28.71 22.22
CA ASN A 57 7.43 -29.06 23.07
C ASN A 57 7.06 -29.48 24.52
N GLY A 58 5.77 -29.69 24.82
CA GLY A 58 5.19 -29.69 26.18
C GLY A 58 5.26 -30.96 27.04
N THR A 59 6.19 -31.89 26.82
CA THR A 59 6.42 -33.14 27.61
C THR A 59 5.31 -34.22 27.62
N ARG A 60 5.72 -35.50 27.58
CA ARG A 60 4.83 -36.69 27.69
C ARG A 60 4.25 -36.94 29.10
N ARG A 61 4.23 -35.93 30.00
CA ARG A 61 3.90 -36.14 31.43
C ARG A 61 2.42 -35.85 31.75
N ALA A 62 1.81 -34.85 31.14
CA ALA A 62 0.42 -34.44 31.42
C ALA A 62 -0.63 -35.50 31.01
N GLN A 63 -0.37 -36.28 29.97
CA GLN A 63 -1.32 -37.29 29.47
C GLN A 63 -1.66 -38.36 30.52
N ARG A 64 -0.72 -38.66 31.44
CA ARG A 64 -0.85 -39.72 32.45
C ARG A 64 -1.56 -39.30 33.75
N GLU A 65 -1.90 -38.02 33.89
CA GLU A 65 -2.77 -37.52 34.97
C GLU A 65 -4.21 -37.29 34.49
N ARG A 66 -4.44 -37.25 33.17
CA ARG A 66 -5.79 -37.09 32.58
C ARG A 66 -6.58 -38.40 32.57
N GLU A 67 -5.92 -39.55 32.40
CA GLU A 67 -6.47 -40.93 32.53
C GLU A 67 -7.00 -41.29 33.95
N ARG A 68 -7.16 -40.33 34.87
CA ARG A 68 -7.64 -40.56 36.25
C ARG A 68 -8.76 -39.61 36.71
N ARG A 69 -9.44 -38.94 35.77
CA ARG A 69 -10.63 -38.11 36.03
C ARG A 69 -11.71 -38.25 34.95
N GLU A 70 -11.93 -39.48 34.48
CA GLU A 70 -13.01 -39.83 33.53
C GLU A 70 -14.25 -40.33 34.28
N GLU A 71 -14.87 -39.48 35.13
CA GLU A 71 -16.09 -39.84 35.89
C GLU A 71 -17.10 -38.68 36.10
N ASP A 72 -16.91 -37.54 35.43
CA ASP A 72 -17.91 -36.47 35.28
C ASP A 72 -18.23 -36.29 33.78
N ASP A 73 -19.37 -36.85 33.34
CA ASP A 73 -19.62 -37.25 31.94
C ASP A 73 -20.52 -36.26 31.18
N ILE A 74 -19.97 -35.09 30.79
CA ILE A 74 -20.69 -34.07 30.00
C ILE A 74 -19.84 -33.54 28.82
N ASP A 75 -18.57 -33.20 29.03
CA ASP A 75 -17.71 -32.56 28.01
C ASP A 75 -16.75 -33.56 27.32
N GLN A 76 -17.29 -34.55 26.59
CA GLN A 76 -16.45 -35.37 25.71
C GLN A 76 -15.94 -34.52 24.53
N PRO A 77 -14.61 -34.46 24.26
CA PRO A 77 -14.08 -33.72 23.12
C PRO A 77 -14.55 -34.37 21.81
N LEU A 78 -14.86 -33.53 20.81
CA LEU A 78 -15.32 -33.95 19.48
C LEU A 78 -14.36 -35.00 18.88
N THR A 79 -14.91 -36.02 18.21
CA THR A 79 -14.03 -37.00 17.57
C THR A 79 -13.32 -36.35 16.38
N SER A 80 -12.07 -36.72 16.10
CA SER A 80 -11.28 -36.09 15.02
C SER A 80 -11.88 -36.27 13.61
N ALA A 81 -12.83 -37.20 13.44
CA ALA A 81 -13.62 -37.39 12.22
C ALA A 81 -14.80 -36.40 12.08
N GLU A 82 -15.23 -35.77 13.18
CA GLU A 82 -16.22 -34.68 13.27
C GLU A 82 -15.52 -33.32 13.25
N GLU A 83 -14.39 -33.18 13.95
CA GLU A 83 -13.52 -31.99 13.90
C GLU A 83 -13.13 -31.62 12.46
N ALA A 84 -12.82 -32.62 11.63
CA ALA A 84 -12.50 -32.45 10.21
C ALA A 84 -13.69 -32.03 9.33
N LYS A 85 -14.90 -31.91 9.90
CA LYS A 85 -16.17 -31.66 9.18
C LYS A 85 -17.01 -30.50 9.74
N LEU A 86 -16.43 -29.64 10.60
CA LEU A 86 -17.12 -28.44 11.07
C LEU A 86 -17.66 -27.60 9.89
N GLU A 87 -18.97 -27.37 9.89
CA GLU A 87 -19.67 -26.57 8.85
C GLU A 87 -19.51 -25.06 9.08
N VAL A 88 -19.26 -24.68 10.33
CA VAL A 88 -18.83 -23.35 10.78
C VAL A 88 -17.51 -23.54 11.52
N ASP A 89 -16.45 -22.91 11.02
CA ASP A 89 -15.08 -23.04 11.53
C ASP A 89 -14.37 -21.70 11.38
N VAL A 90 -14.20 -20.97 12.48
CA VAL A 90 -13.51 -19.67 12.52
C VAL A 90 -12.00 -19.93 12.60
N GLN A 91 -11.30 -19.75 11.49
CA GLN A 91 -9.88 -20.08 11.40
C GLN A 91 -8.97 -18.96 11.90
N ASN A 92 -9.26 -17.71 11.52
CA ASN A 92 -8.58 -16.52 12.02
C ASN A 92 -9.61 -15.52 12.58
N LEU A 93 -9.20 -14.80 13.62
CA LEU A 93 -9.93 -13.68 14.20
C LEU A 93 -8.92 -12.56 14.46
N PHE A 94 -9.29 -11.35 14.07
CA PHE A 94 -8.51 -10.12 14.26
C PHE A 94 -9.39 -9.05 14.91
N SER A 95 -8.89 -8.38 15.93
CA SER A 95 -9.64 -7.37 16.68
C SER A 95 -9.37 -5.97 16.14
N VAL A 96 -10.39 -5.13 16.09
CA VAL A 96 -10.27 -3.73 15.62
C VAL A 96 -10.48 -2.80 16.81
N SER A 97 -9.39 -2.25 17.34
CA SER A 97 -9.38 -1.17 18.34
C SER A 97 -9.66 0.20 17.71
N GLY A 98 -9.84 1.23 18.54
CA GLY A 98 -10.17 2.59 18.10
C GLY A 98 -8.97 3.38 17.56
N THR A 99 -8.67 3.29 16.26
CA THR A 99 -7.45 3.88 15.66
C THR A 99 -7.53 5.36 15.30
N HIS A 100 -8.59 6.09 15.70
CA HIS A 100 -8.83 7.47 15.23
C HIS A 100 -7.68 8.45 15.50
N GLN A 101 -7.06 8.41 16.69
CA GLN A 101 -5.90 9.24 17.01
C GLN A 101 -4.69 8.88 16.12
N LEU A 102 -4.49 7.59 15.87
CA LEU A 102 -3.39 7.09 15.04
C LEU A 102 -3.56 7.46 13.56
N ALA A 103 -4.81 7.51 13.07
CA ALA A 103 -5.12 8.05 11.75
C ALA A 103 -4.74 9.53 11.62
N LEU A 104 -5.08 10.37 12.62
CA LEU A 104 -4.70 11.79 12.62
C LEU A 104 -3.17 11.99 12.66
N LEU A 105 -2.45 11.22 13.48
CA LEU A 105 -0.99 11.26 13.52
C LEU A 105 -0.36 10.82 12.18
N ILE A 106 -1.00 9.90 11.45
CA ILE A 106 -0.57 9.47 10.11
C ILE A 106 -0.88 10.52 9.05
N ASP A 107 -2.05 11.16 9.08
CA ASP A 107 -2.36 12.30 8.21
C ASP A 107 -1.34 13.44 8.42
N ASP A 108 -1.02 13.78 9.67
CA ASP A 108 0.03 14.75 10.03
C ASP A 108 1.42 14.31 9.53
N ARG A 109 1.80 13.04 9.73
CA ARG A 109 3.07 12.46 9.24
C ARG A 109 3.17 12.53 7.73
N ASP A 110 2.08 12.30 7.02
CA ASP A 110 2.06 12.30 5.56
C ASP A 110 2.15 13.75 5.00
N GLU A 111 1.55 14.74 5.67
CA GLU A 111 1.80 16.17 5.37
C GLU A 111 3.26 16.56 5.64
N ILE A 112 3.83 16.10 6.77
CA ILE A 112 5.25 16.30 7.11
C ILE A 112 6.16 15.69 6.05
N LEU A 113 5.83 14.49 5.56
CA LEU A 113 6.59 13.78 4.54
C LEU A 113 6.47 14.45 3.16
N GLU A 114 5.28 14.94 2.78
CA GLU A 114 5.09 15.66 1.52
C GLU A 114 5.90 16.97 1.52
N ASN A 115 5.84 17.75 2.60
CA ASN A 115 6.67 18.96 2.75
C ASN A 115 8.17 18.65 2.79
N LEU A 116 8.57 17.53 3.41
CA LEU A 116 9.96 17.06 3.37
C LEU A 116 10.39 16.73 1.95
N GLU A 117 9.65 15.89 1.22
CA GLU A 117 9.98 15.54 -0.17
C GLU A 117 10.02 16.77 -1.08
N ILE A 118 9.16 17.77 -0.87
CA ILE A 118 9.22 19.06 -1.58
C ILE A 118 10.53 19.80 -1.27
N ALA A 119 10.99 19.82 -0.02
CA ALA A 119 12.25 20.46 0.36
C ALA A 119 13.49 19.70 -0.18
N GLU A 120 13.51 18.36 -0.07
CA GLU A 120 14.59 17.51 -0.61
C GLU A 120 14.67 17.61 -2.15
N THR A 121 13.51 17.59 -2.84
CA THR A 121 13.46 17.74 -4.30
C THR A 121 13.93 19.12 -4.77
N GLN A 122 13.59 20.19 -4.05
CA GLN A 122 14.12 21.53 -4.30
C GLN A 122 15.64 21.60 -4.07
N TYR A 123 16.15 20.98 -3.01
CA TYR A 123 17.59 20.90 -2.75
C TYR A 123 18.33 20.15 -3.86
N ILE A 124 17.88 18.96 -4.25
CA ILE A 124 18.48 18.16 -5.33
C ILE A 124 18.39 18.92 -6.67
N ALA A 125 17.25 19.53 -6.99
CA ALA A 125 17.05 20.31 -8.22
C ALA A 125 17.87 21.61 -8.27
N SER A 126 18.35 22.11 -7.13
CA SER A 126 19.24 23.28 -7.06
C SER A 126 20.62 23.01 -7.69
N PHE A 127 20.99 21.76 -7.91
CA PHE A 127 22.28 21.35 -8.45
C PHE A 127 22.22 20.92 -9.92
N ARG A 128 23.33 21.13 -10.65
CA ARG A 128 23.57 20.48 -11.95
C ARG A 128 24.96 19.87 -12.02
N LEU A 129 25.07 18.78 -12.79
CA LEU A 129 26.36 18.22 -13.20
C LEU A 129 26.99 19.16 -14.24
N SER A 130 27.80 20.12 -13.78
CA SER A 130 28.62 20.91 -14.69
C SER A 130 29.83 20.10 -15.13
N THR A 131 29.75 19.47 -16.30
CA THR A 131 30.94 19.31 -17.13
C THR A 131 31.48 20.71 -17.43
N PRO A 132 32.77 21.02 -17.16
CA PRO A 132 33.31 22.31 -17.58
C PRO A 132 33.29 22.39 -19.10
N ASP A 133 32.64 23.42 -19.66
CA ASP A 133 32.75 23.72 -21.07
C ASP A 133 34.24 23.87 -21.43
N PRO A 134 34.74 23.22 -22.50
CA PRO A 134 36.11 23.43 -22.94
C PRO A 134 36.26 24.90 -23.31
N SER A 135 37.19 25.60 -22.66
CA SER A 135 37.24 27.06 -22.63
C SER A 135 37.33 27.65 -24.04
N ILE A 136 36.23 28.27 -24.49
CA ILE A 136 36.06 28.87 -25.82
C ILE A 136 37.15 29.90 -26.15
N ALA A 137 37.81 30.46 -25.13
CA ALA A 137 38.95 31.37 -25.24
C ALA A 137 40.20 30.78 -25.94
N ASP A 138 40.39 29.45 -25.95
CA ASP A 138 41.54 28.79 -26.59
C ASP A 138 41.21 28.19 -27.97
N LEU A 139 39.97 28.33 -28.46
CA LEU A 139 39.54 27.79 -29.77
C LEU A 139 39.60 28.85 -30.89
N GLU A 140 40.75 29.49 -31.05
CA GLU A 140 41.04 30.29 -32.25
C GLU A 140 41.15 29.34 -33.46
N PRO A 141 40.22 29.39 -34.44
CA PRO A 141 40.29 28.50 -35.59
C PRO A 141 41.50 28.91 -36.45
N PRO A 142 42.43 28.00 -36.79
CA PRO A 142 43.59 28.35 -37.59
C PRO A 142 43.13 28.87 -38.95
N ILE A 143 43.53 30.11 -39.27
CA ILE A 143 43.24 30.73 -40.56
C ILE A 143 43.94 29.88 -41.64
N LEU A 144 43.13 29.15 -42.41
CA LEU A 144 43.61 28.27 -43.47
C LEU A 144 44.03 29.10 -44.70
N GLU A 145 45.24 29.66 -44.66
CA GLU A 145 45.91 30.09 -45.87
C GLU A 145 46.13 28.89 -46.79
N GLU A 146 45.61 28.97 -48.02
CA GLU A 146 45.49 27.84 -48.96
C GLU A 146 46.82 27.48 -49.65
N ASN A 147 47.82 27.12 -48.85
CA ASN A 147 49.10 26.62 -49.34
C ASN A 147 48.92 25.22 -49.96
N LYS A 148 48.71 25.22 -51.28
CA LYS A 148 48.93 24.06 -52.15
C LYS A 148 50.40 23.58 -52.03
N ASP A 149 50.67 22.40 -52.60
CA ASP A 149 52.01 21.79 -52.70
C ASP A 149 52.65 21.26 -51.40
N ARG A 150 51.89 20.46 -50.63
CA ARG A 150 52.46 19.38 -49.79
C ARG A 150 51.85 18.01 -50.10
N PRO A 151 52.68 16.97 -50.38
CA PRO A 151 52.19 15.68 -50.85
C PRO A 151 51.64 14.77 -49.75
N TYR A 152 50.74 13.87 -50.16
CA TYR A 152 49.99 12.92 -49.34
C TYR A 152 50.82 11.66 -49.00
N ILE A 153 50.91 11.29 -47.72
CA ILE A 153 51.56 10.04 -47.25
C ILE A 153 50.61 9.28 -46.32
N SER A 154 50.55 7.95 -46.50
CA SER A 154 49.53 7.06 -45.95
C SER A 154 49.92 6.36 -44.63
N ARG A 155 48.91 5.83 -43.92
CA ARG A 155 49.05 5.05 -42.68
C ARG A 155 49.47 3.59 -42.96
N PRO A 156 50.34 3.01 -42.13
CA PRO A 156 50.17 1.64 -41.61
C PRO A 156 49.99 1.67 -40.07
N ARG A 157 49.05 0.96 -39.44
CA ARG A 157 48.85 -0.51 -39.32
C ARG A 157 49.81 -1.14 -38.29
N ALA A 158 49.24 -1.73 -37.24
CA ALA A 158 49.97 -2.44 -36.18
C ALA A 158 49.71 -3.96 -36.22
N LEU A 159 50.70 -4.78 -35.84
CA LEU A 159 50.52 -6.18 -35.43
C LEU A 159 51.79 -6.77 -34.76
N ALA A 160 51.55 -7.65 -33.79
CA ALA A 160 52.40 -8.64 -33.11
C ALA A 160 53.94 -8.71 -33.37
N GLY A 161 54.70 -8.54 -32.27
CA GLY A 161 55.29 -9.67 -31.54
C GLY A 161 56.58 -10.33 -32.04
N ALA A 162 57.66 -10.22 -31.24
CA ALA A 162 58.80 -11.14 -31.24
C ALA A 162 59.49 -11.20 -29.86
N ALA A 163 59.83 -12.41 -29.41
CA ALA A 163 60.87 -12.70 -28.40
C ALA A 163 62.22 -12.92 -29.16
N PRO A 164 63.41 -13.18 -28.55
CA PRO A 164 63.61 -13.82 -27.23
C PRO A 164 64.90 -13.44 -26.43
N THR A 165 65.18 -14.24 -25.38
CA THR A 165 66.50 -14.59 -24.78
C THR A 165 67.42 -13.55 -24.12
N GLN A 166 67.80 -13.86 -22.87
CA GLN A 166 69.18 -13.90 -22.29
C GLN A 166 70.14 -12.69 -22.48
N ARG A 167 70.92 -12.21 -21.49
CA ARG A 167 71.62 -12.89 -20.36
C ARG A 167 71.80 -11.90 -19.16
N PRO A 168 72.43 -12.27 -18.01
CA PRO A 168 72.23 -11.59 -16.72
C PRO A 168 73.22 -10.46 -16.38
N GLY A 169 72.82 -9.58 -15.45
CA GLY A 169 73.68 -8.55 -14.85
C GLY A 169 73.15 -8.04 -13.50
N GLN A 170 74.02 -8.01 -12.49
CA GLN A 170 73.81 -7.60 -11.10
C GLN A 170 73.14 -6.21 -10.90
N GLY A 171 72.41 -5.97 -9.80
CA GLY A 171 72.10 -4.57 -9.41
C GLY A 171 71.04 -4.25 -8.35
N ARG A 172 71.36 -4.47 -7.06
CA ARG A 172 70.84 -3.76 -5.86
C ARG A 172 69.46 -3.04 -5.92
N ARG A 173 68.50 -3.60 -5.14
CA ARG A 173 67.29 -2.92 -4.62
C ARG A 173 67.57 -1.46 -4.17
N ARG A 174 66.72 -0.50 -4.56
CA ARG A 174 66.60 0.79 -3.85
C ARG A 174 65.13 1.22 -3.75
N ARG A 175 64.56 1.14 -2.54
CA ARG A 175 63.20 1.63 -2.23
C ARG A 175 63.12 3.13 -2.54
N ARG A 176 62.17 3.56 -3.39
CA ARG A 176 61.68 4.95 -3.41
C ARG A 176 60.42 5.02 -2.54
N ARG A 177 60.45 5.83 -1.48
CA ARG A 177 59.22 6.23 -0.76
C ARG A 177 58.50 7.25 -1.62
N ALA A 178 57.17 7.15 -1.75
CA ALA A 178 56.34 8.21 -2.30
C ALA A 178 56.28 9.39 -1.31
N ASN A 179 56.11 10.61 -1.81
CA ASN A 179 56.15 11.83 -1.00
C ASN A 179 54.72 12.35 -0.76
N PRO A 180 54.20 12.39 0.49
CA PRO A 180 52.79 12.67 0.78
C PRO A 180 52.43 14.18 0.74
N ALA A 181 53.06 14.94 -0.15
CA ALA A 181 53.10 16.41 -0.11
C ALA A 181 52.54 17.06 -1.39
N TYR A 182 51.43 16.54 -1.92
CA TYR A 182 50.75 17.06 -3.12
C TYR A 182 49.22 17.27 -2.96
N ALA A 183 48.69 17.14 -1.74
CA ALA A 183 47.27 17.29 -1.43
C ALA A 183 46.85 18.71 -0.97
N ALA A 184 47.73 19.71 -1.13
CA ALA A 184 47.58 21.02 -0.49
C ALA A 184 47.89 22.21 -1.44
N SER A 185 47.41 22.16 -2.68
CA SER A 185 47.60 23.27 -3.64
C SER A 185 46.51 23.38 -4.72
N SER A 186 45.25 23.61 -4.33
CA SER A 186 44.24 24.25 -5.18
C SER A 186 43.12 24.84 -4.31
N LEU A 187 42.93 26.16 -4.33
CA LEU A 187 41.78 26.81 -3.70
C LEU A 187 40.60 26.86 -4.69
N ALA A 188 39.84 25.78 -4.75
CA ALA A 188 38.51 25.73 -5.34
C ALA A 188 37.66 24.77 -4.50
N PRO A 189 36.40 25.12 -4.14
CA PRO A 189 35.54 24.23 -3.36
C PRO A 189 35.15 23.01 -4.21
N THR A 190 35.76 21.87 -3.93
CA THR A 190 35.42 20.59 -4.57
C THR A 190 34.14 20.04 -3.94
N SER A 191 33.04 20.19 -4.68
CA SER A 191 31.63 20.03 -4.27
C SER A 191 31.04 21.21 -3.47
N PHE A 192 29.83 21.60 -3.87
CA PHE A 192 28.92 22.51 -3.16
C PHE A 192 27.81 21.76 -2.39
N VAL A 193 27.82 20.43 -2.44
CA VAL A 193 26.98 19.57 -1.59
C VAL A 193 27.41 19.80 -0.13
N ALA A 194 26.47 19.79 0.81
CA ALA A 194 26.83 20.01 2.21
C ALA A 194 27.81 18.91 2.69
N PRO A 195 28.91 19.26 3.41
CA PRO A 195 29.82 18.26 3.93
C PRO A 195 29.08 17.31 4.90
N SER A 196 29.43 16.03 4.90
CA SER A 196 28.80 14.99 5.75
C SER A 196 28.82 15.29 7.27
N GLN A 197 29.60 16.29 7.70
CA GLN A 197 29.63 16.80 9.07
C GLN A 197 28.43 17.70 9.43
N TYR A 198 27.73 18.31 8.45
CA TYR A 198 26.57 19.19 8.70
C TYR A 198 25.29 18.40 9.02
N TYR A 199 25.12 17.20 8.47
CA TYR A 199 23.97 16.31 8.74
C TYR A 199 23.97 15.74 10.18
N LYS A 200 25.06 15.91 10.93
CA LYS A 200 25.12 15.55 12.36
C LYS A 200 24.32 16.54 13.20
N LEU A 201 23.02 16.27 13.35
CA LEU A 201 22.13 16.94 14.30
C LEU A 201 22.81 17.03 15.69
N ARG A 202 23.15 18.26 16.12
CA ARG A 202 23.76 18.50 17.43
C ARG A 202 22.72 18.24 18.53
N ARG A 203 22.91 17.15 19.28
CA ARG A 203 22.11 16.72 20.44
C ARG A 203 20.64 16.38 20.13
N VAL A 204 20.41 15.22 19.52
CA VAL A 204 19.23 14.40 19.82
C VAL A 204 19.73 13.04 20.29
N GLN A 205 19.80 12.85 21.61
CA GLN A 205 20.38 11.67 22.25
C GLN A 205 19.28 10.94 23.02
N GLY A 206 18.82 9.80 22.51
CA GLY A 206 17.76 8.98 23.14
C GLY A 206 16.68 8.41 22.20
N LEU A 207 16.67 8.76 20.90
CA LEU A 207 15.57 8.43 19.97
C LEU A 207 16.04 7.78 18.64
N SER A 208 17.09 6.97 18.67
CA SER A 208 17.61 6.25 17.49
C SER A 208 17.59 4.74 17.70
N ASN A 209 16.54 4.08 17.20
CA ASN A 209 16.42 2.61 17.17
C ASN A 209 17.42 2.00 16.17
N GLY A 210 18.68 1.87 16.59
CA GLY A 210 19.75 1.21 15.85
C GLY A 210 20.50 0.23 16.76
N GLN A 211 20.33 -1.07 16.50
CA GLN A 211 21.09 -2.12 17.21
C GLN A 211 22.57 -2.06 16.82
N PHE A 212 23.46 -1.86 17.79
CA PHE A 212 24.72 -2.62 18.03
C PHE A 212 25.47 -2.01 19.23
N ALA A 213 25.93 -2.85 20.17
CA ALA A 213 26.86 -2.56 21.31
C ALA A 213 26.56 -1.27 22.13
N ASP A 214 25.99 -1.31 23.34
CA ASP A 214 26.48 -2.06 24.52
C ASP A 214 25.37 -2.29 25.56
N THR A 215 25.39 -3.44 26.23
CA THR A 215 24.43 -3.76 27.32
C THR A 215 25.08 -3.71 28.71
N ALA A 216 25.28 -2.50 29.22
CA ALA A 216 25.51 -2.26 30.65
C ALA A 216 24.94 -0.87 31.06
N SER A 217 24.14 -0.72 32.12
CA SER A 217 23.46 -1.75 32.92
C SER A 217 22.25 -1.17 33.66
N GLN A 218 21.21 -1.98 33.85
CA GLN A 218 20.24 -1.85 34.95
C GLN A 218 20.08 -3.21 35.63
N GLN A 219 21.10 -3.65 36.35
CA GLN A 219 21.00 -4.83 37.21
C GLN A 219 20.14 -4.48 38.43
N SER A 220 19.12 -5.29 38.69
CA SER A 220 18.23 -5.09 39.83
C SER A 220 18.92 -5.50 41.14
N LEU A 221 18.49 -4.91 42.26
CA LEU A 221 18.96 -5.29 43.61
C LEU A 221 18.61 -6.74 44.03
N SER A 222 17.95 -7.53 43.19
CA SER A 222 17.59 -8.92 43.50
C SER A 222 18.66 -9.96 43.12
N ASP A 223 19.51 -9.68 42.13
CA ASP A 223 20.54 -10.63 41.67
C ASP A 223 21.76 -10.72 42.61
N SER A 224 22.02 -9.67 43.40
CA SER A 224 23.20 -9.55 44.27
C SER A 224 23.20 -10.50 45.49
N ILE A 225 22.11 -11.22 45.73
CA ILE A 225 21.92 -12.07 46.91
C ILE A 225 22.34 -13.53 46.67
N HIS A 226 22.42 -13.99 45.41
CA HIS A 226 22.65 -15.41 45.09
C HIS A 226 24.06 -15.79 44.61
N GLN A 227 24.97 -14.83 44.37
CA GLN A 227 26.33 -15.11 43.86
C GLN A 227 27.41 -15.36 44.95
N ARG A 228 27.09 -16.03 46.05
CA ARG A 228 28.08 -16.39 47.09
C ARG A 228 28.25 -17.92 47.20
N VAL A 229 29.51 -18.37 47.25
CA VAL A 229 29.97 -19.79 47.25
C VAL A 229 29.79 -20.46 45.87
N VAL A 230 30.81 -20.58 45.02
CA VAL A 230 32.01 -21.43 45.15
C VAL A 230 33.23 -20.75 44.50
N GLY A 231 34.45 -20.96 45.04
CA GLY A 231 35.70 -20.48 44.42
C GLY A 231 36.65 -21.63 44.09
N SER A 232 37.02 -21.77 42.81
CA SER A 232 38.00 -22.76 42.34
C SER A 232 39.39 -22.13 42.19
N ARG A 233 40.35 -22.56 43.03
CA ARG A 233 41.77 -22.34 42.76
C ARG A 233 42.19 -23.18 41.54
N PHE A 234 43.04 -22.62 40.68
CA PHE A 234 43.77 -23.44 39.70
C PHE A 234 44.70 -24.42 40.42
N GLN A 235 44.62 -25.70 40.05
CA GLN A 235 45.56 -26.74 40.45
C GLN A 235 46.53 -26.98 39.29
N GLU A 236 47.75 -26.49 39.41
CA GLU A 236 48.78 -26.71 38.40
C GLU A 236 49.32 -28.15 38.45
N VAL A 237 49.12 -28.91 37.37
CA VAL A 237 49.69 -30.26 37.25
C VAL A 237 51.18 -30.15 36.94
N ASN A 238 52.02 -30.58 37.89
CA ASN A 238 53.47 -30.51 37.77
C ASN A 238 53.99 -31.39 36.62
N ARG A 239 54.54 -30.75 35.58
CA ARG A 239 55.05 -31.38 34.33
C ARG A 239 56.20 -32.40 34.53
N ASN A 240 56.78 -32.50 35.72
CA ASN A 240 57.88 -33.40 36.05
C ASN A 240 57.46 -34.57 36.97
N SER A 241 56.22 -35.06 36.87
CA SER A 241 55.78 -36.23 37.66
C SER A 241 56.58 -37.49 37.28
N GLN A 242 57.09 -38.22 38.28
CA GLN A 242 57.84 -39.47 38.06
C GLN A 242 56.96 -40.63 37.56
N LEU A 243 55.64 -40.52 37.66
CA LEU A 243 54.68 -41.57 37.28
C LEU A 243 54.37 -41.61 35.79
N TYR A 244 54.32 -40.47 35.10
CA TYR A 244 53.88 -40.38 33.69
C TYR A 244 54.96 -39.87 32.72
N GLY A 245 56.13 -39.47 33.24
CA GLY A 245 57.24 -38.98 32.42
C GLY A 245 56.96 -37.63 31.75
N ARG A 246 57.78 -37.29 30.75
CA ARG A 246 57.74 -35.97 30.09
C ARG A 246 56.68 -35.93 28.99
N LEU A 247 55.43 -35.62 29.40
CA LEU A 247 54.31 -35.44 28.47
C LEU A 247 54.62 -34.38 27.39
N PRO A 248 54.41 -34.69 26.08
CA PRO A 248 54.65 -33.74 25.00
C PRO A 248 53.62 -32.61 25.02
N MET A 249 54.04 -31.41 24.66
CA MET A 249 53.16 -30.23 24.66
C MET A 249 52.07 -30.37 23.60
N GLY A 250 50.80 -30.37 24.03
CA GLY A 250 49.64 -30.61 23.16
C GLY A 250 49.00 -32.01 23.28
N SER A 251 49.50 -32.88 24.18
CA SER A 251 48.79 -34.14 24.51
C SER A 251 47.46 -33.86 25.21
N PRO A 252 46.32 -34.43 24.76
CA PRO A 252 45.04 -34.29 25.46
C PRO A 252 45.06 -35.09 26.77
N LEU A 253 44.74 -34.41 27.86
CA LEU A 253 44.46 -35.01 29.16
C LEU A 253 42.95 -35.24 29.29
N MET A 254 42.54 -36.41 29.75
CA MET A 254 41.17 -36.74 30.10
C MET A 254 41.05 -36.90 31.62
N VAL A 255 39.92 -36.50 32.20
CA VAL A 255 39.60 -36.89 33.57
C VAL A 255 39.15 -38.34 33.56
N GLU A 256 39.88 -39.20 34.27
CA GLU A 256 39.51 -40.60 34.46
C GLU A 256 38.43 -40.73 35.56
N ASN A 257 37.78 -41.90 35.65
CA ASN A 257 36.60 -42.11 36.51
C ASN A 257 36.89 -42.01 38.03
N ASP A 258 38.16 -41.91 38.43
CA ASP A 258 38.59 -41.66 39.81
C ASP A 258 38.79 -40.15 40.12
N GLY A 259 38.65 -39.29 39.11
CA GLY A 259 38.85 -37.84 39.21
C GLY A 259 40.27 -37.35 38.89
N GLN A 260 41.21 -38.22 38.50
CA GLN A 260 42.57 -37.83 38.13
C GLN A 260 42.72 -37.55 36.63
N LEU A 261 43.71 -36.74 36.25
CA LEU A 261 43.96 -36.33 34.86
C LEU A 261 45.02 -37.22 34.19
N GLY A 262 44.58 -38.13 33.32
CA GLY A 262 45.42 -39.09 32.59
C GLY A 262 45.63 -38.73 31.10
N PRO A 263 46.76 -39.13 30.48
CA PRO A 263 47.01 -38.90 29.05
C PRO A 263 46.28 -39.92 28.16
N HIS A 264 45.54 -39.44 27.15
CA HIS A 264 44.74 -40.31 26.28
C HIS A 264 45.60 -41.11 25.28
N ALA A 265 45.33 -42.40 25.12
CA ALA A 265 46.13 -43.33 24.29
C ALA A 265 45.44 -43.69 22.96
N SER A 266 46.06 -43.34 21.82
CA SER A 266 45.49 -43.53 20.49
C SER A 266 45.80 -44.90 19.88
N THR A 267 44.78 -45.70 19.58
CA THR A 267 44.89 -46.93 18.76
C THR A 267 45.02 -46.63 17.25
N THR A 268 45.47 -47.61 16.47
CA THR A 268 46.20 -47.38 15.20
C THR A 268 45.55 -48.05 13.97
N PHE A 269 45.83 -47.50 12.77
CA PHE A 269 45.50 -48.01 11.42
C PHE A 269 44.01 -47.92 11.00
N THR A 270 43.63 -47.88 9.71
CA THR A 270 44.40 -48.16 8.47
C THR A 270 44.04 -47.18 7.33
N GLU A 271 44.82 -47.18 6.25
CA GLU A 271 44.63 -46.34 5.06
C GLU A 271 43.44 -46.73 4.17
N THR A 272 42.79 -45.76 3.51
CA THR A 272 42.66 -45.72 2.04
C THR A 272 42.09 -44.37 1.57
N ALA A 273 42.57 -43.86 0.44
CA ALA A 273 42.00 -42.71 -0.27
C ALA A 273 41.68 -43.13 -1.72
N PRO A 274 40.74 -42.45 -2.41
CA PRO A 274 41.23 -41.37 -3.28
C PRO A 274 40.29 -40.15 -3.45
N ARG A 275 40.94 -38.99 -3.54
CA ARG A 275 40.70 -37.88 -4.49
C ARG A 275 39.27 -37.65 -5.02
N TYR A 276 38.70 -36.49 -4.69
CA TYR A 276 38.26 -35.48 -5.69
C TYR A 276 38.41 -34.07 -5.10
N GLY A 277 38.56 -33.04 -5.95
CA GLY A 277 38.85 -31.66 -5.54
C GLY A 277 37.71 -30.68 -5.85
N PRO A 278 37.64 -29.51 -5.17
CA PRO A 278 36.53 -28.58 -5.29
C PRO A 278 36.63 -27.71 -6.56
N ASN A 279 36.04 -28.17 -7.66
CA ASN A 279 35.65 -27.36 -8.82
C ASN A 279 34.71 -28.17 -9.74
N TYR A 280 33.45 -28.31 -9.34
CA TYR A 280 32.37 -28.82 -10.19
C TYR A 280 31.11 -27.98 -9.97
N ASP A 281 30.72 -27.21 -10.98
CA ASP A 281 29.45 -26.49 -11.01
C ASP A 281 28.27 -27.46 -11.11
N GLN A 282 27.18 -27.19 -10.39
CA GLN A 282 25.94 -27.98 -10.48
C GLN A 282 24.71 -27.11 -10.74
N ASN A 283 24.80 -26.26 -11.77
CA ASN A 283 23.68 -25.52 -12.33
C ASN A 283 22.80 -26.42 -13.21
N SER A 284 21.68 -26.94 -12.68
CA SER A 284 20.45 -27.29 -13.44
C SER A 284 19.42 -28.03 -12.58
N TRP A 285 18.35 -27.36 -12.12
CA TRP A 285 17.24 -28.03 -11.40
C TRP A 285 15.84 -27.44 -11.68
N ILE A 286 15.45 -27.40 -12.96
CA ILE A 286 14.03 -27.34 -13.38
C ILE A 286 13.83 -28.34 -14.53
N GLN A 287 12.63 -28.94 -14.60
CA GLN A 287 12.06 -29.67 -15.75
C GLN A 287 12.39 -31.17 -15.92
N SER A 288 11.68 -32.01 -15.17
CA SER A 288 11.15 -33.31 -15.63
C SER A 288 9.87 -33.67 -14.85
N ARG A 289 9.00 -34.52 -15.40
CA ARG A 289 7.72 -34.94 -14.81
C ARG A 289 7.50 -36.45 -14.92
N TYR A 290 6.60 -36.95 -14.06
CA TYR A 290 5.79 -38.17 -14.16
C TYR A 290 6.41 -39.54 -13.85
N LEU A 291 5.60 -40.32 -13.09
CA LEU A 291 5.53 -41.78 -12.96
C LEU A 291 6.82 -42.47 -12.46
N ASP A 292 6.80 -43.22 -11.36
CA ASP A 292 5.98 -44.43 -11.24
C ASP A 292 5.46 -44.70 -9.80
N THR A 293 5.06 -45.95 -9.55
CA THR A 293 4.18 -46.43 -8.48
C THR A 293 4.83 -47.62 -7.78
N GLY A 294 4.84 -47.70 -6.43
CA GLY A 294 5.13 -48.98 -5.75
C GLY A 294 5.67 -48.93 -4.31
N SER A 295 5.07 -49.78 -3.47
CA SER A 295 5.66 -50.47 -2.29
C SER A 295 6.44 -49.70 -1.20
N GLN A 296 5.85 -49.70 0.00
CA GLN A 296 6.48 -49.71 1.34
C GLN A 296 7.44 -50.94 1.53
N PRO A 297 8.28 -51.06 2.61
CA PRO A 297 8.07 -50.51 3.97
C PRO A 297 9.28 -49.98 4.80
N ARG A 298 8.98 -48.94 5.60
CA ARG A 298 9.19 -48.80 7.08
C ARG A 298 10.38 -49.51 7.78
N TYR A 299 11.27 -48.71 8.39
CA TYR A 299 11.73 -48.87 9.79
C TYR A 299 12.28 -47.52 10.35
N ASP A 300 12.65 -47.45 11.64
CA ASP A 300 12.59 -46.22 12.47
C ASP A 300 13.94 -45.54 12.83
N SER A 301 13.90 -44.19 12.96
CA SER A 301 14.66 -43.33 13.92
C SER A 301 16.22 -43.30 13.91
N PRO A 302 16.91 -42.38 14.65
CA PRO A 302 16.47 -41.17 15.39
C PRO A 302 17.21 -39.86 14.94
N GLU A 303 16.99 -38.77 15.70
CA GLU A 303 17.66 -37.44 15.58
C GLU A 303 19.03 -37.37 16.30
N VAL A 304 19.85 -36.34 16.01
CA VAL A 304 20.59 -35.49 16.99
C VAL A 304 21.33 -34.32 16.28
N MET A 305 21.68 -33.27 17.03
CA MET A 305 22.10 -31.92 16.57
C MET A 305 23.63 -31.65 16.63
N SER A 306 24.02 -30.43 16.21
CA SER A 306 25.27 -29.68 16.50
C SER A 306 26.50 -29.98 15.60
N SER A 307 27.50 -29.09 15.43
CA SER A 307 27.78 -27.77 16.07
C SER A 307 28.45 -26.74 15.14
N THR A 308 28.53 -25.48 15.57
CA THR A 308 29.22 -24.32 14.94
C THR A 308 30.68 -24.13 15.42
N GLY A 309 31.52 -23.35 14.71
CA GLY A 309 32.58 -22.55 15.38
C GLY A 309 33.87 -22.12 14.63
N HIS A 310 34.06 -20.79 14.49
CA HIS A 310 35.32 -20.02 14.71
C HIS A 310 36.57 -20.23 13.80
N PRO A 311 37.72 -19.47 13.93
CA PRO A 311 38.23 -18.53 14.97
C PRO A 311 38.04 -17.02 14.58
N ASP A 312 38.86 -15.96 14.83
CA ASP A 312 40.17 -15.77 15.54
C ASP A 312 40.41 -14.30 16.04
N ARG A 313 41.12 -14.17 17.18
CA ARG A 313 42.07 -13.11 17.66
C ARG A 313 41.74 -11.66 18.11
N ASP A 314 42.40 -11.34 19.23
CA ASP A 314 42.62 -10.10 20.02
C ASP A 314 43.90 -9.30 19.55
N PRO A 315 44.59 -8.36 20.29
CA PRO A 315 44.45 -7.89 21.70
C PRO A 315 44.80 -6.40 22.06
N GLN A 316 44.81 -6.09 23.37
CA GLN A 316 45.48 -4.97 24.10
C GLN A 316 44.96 -3.53 23.87
N ASP A 317 44.97 -2.54 24.78
CA ASP A 317 45.06 -2.37 26.26
C ASP A 317 44.33 -1.01 26.57
N ASP A 318 44.23 -0.34 27.74
CA ASP A 318 44.96 -0.31 29.03
C ASP A 318 44.11 0.37 30.16
N GLU A 319 44.70 0.58 31.35
CA GLU A 319 44.26 1.30 32.58
C GLU A 319 43.80 2.79 32.34
N TRP A 320 42.92 3.45 33.12
CA TRP A 320 43.09 4.09 34.45
C TRP A 320 41.75 4.53 35.12
N VAL A 321 41.78 5.00 36.39
CA VAL A 321 40.66 4.90 37.39
C VAL A 321 40.21 6.24 38.05
N ASP A 322 38.89 6.37 38.29
CA ASP A 322 38.12 7.29 39.20
C ASP A 322 38.33 8.84 39.11
N LEU A 323 37.42 9.77 39.50
CA LEU A 323 36.49 9.82 40.64
C LEU A 323 35.17 10.63 40.40
N MET A 324 34.06 10.05 40.87
CA MET A 324 32.90 10.65 41.59
C MET A 324 32.17 11.97 41.18
N ARG A 325 30.83 11.80 41.05
CA ARG A 325 29.71 12.64 41.59
C ARG A 325 29.55 14.12 41.20
N SER A 326 28.37 14.45 40.66
CA SER A 326 27.30 15.17 41.39
C SER A 326 25.97 15.13 40.62
N THR A 327 24.87 15.57 41.24
CA THR A 327 23.48 15.34 40.77
C THR A 327 22.76 16.68 40.45
N PRO A 328 21.42 16.76 40.28
CA PRO A 328 20.82 17.47 39.15
C PRO A 328 20.49 18.95 39.43
N ILE A 329 20.17 19.69 38.36
CA ILE A 329 19.45 20.97 38.42
C ILE A 329 18.27 20.93 37.46
N ASP A 330 17.12 21.35 37.97
CA ASP A 330 15.82 21.40 37.31
C ASP A 330 15.51 22.84 36.87
N PHE A 331 14.86 23.01 35.71
CA PHE A 331 14.32 24.28 35.22
C PHE A 331 13.20 23.99 34.19
N GLY A 332 11.97 24.38 34.54
CA GLY A 332 10.79 24.17 33.69
C GLY A 332 10.50 25.32 32.71
N GLU A 333 9.57 25.01 31.81
CA GLU A 333 8.38 25.84 31.50
C GLU A 333 8.57 27.35 31.25
N PHE A 334 8.41 27.78 29.98
CA PHE A 334 7.33 28.71 29.62
C PHE A 334 7.06 28.77 28.10
N ASP A 335 5.79 28.96 27.72
CA ASP A 335 5.31 29.23 26.36
C ASP A 335 5.73 30.61 25.82
N PRO A 336 5.65 30.81 24.50
CA PRO A 336 4.87 31.95 24.02
C PRO A 336 4.08 31.72 22.72
N GLY A 337 2.78 32.10 22.67
CA GLY A 337 2.07 32.16 21.39
C GLY A 337 0.57 32.52 21.38
N ALA A 338 0.21 33.81 21.52
CA ALA A 338 -1.02 34.38 20.92
C ALA A 338 -0.96 35.94 20.86
N PRO A 339 -1.37 36.60 19.75
CA PRO A 339 -1.30 38.06 19.60
C PRO A 339 -2.66 38.78 19.78
N SER A 340 -2.62 40.11 19.95
CA SER A 340 -3.77 41.00 19.69
C SER A 340 -3.33 42.39 19.20
N ALA A 341 -4.23 43.13 18.57
CA ALA A 341 -3.94 44.33 17.77
C ALA A 341 -4.06 45.66 18.54
N GLY A 342 -3.35 46.71 18.08
CA GLY A 342 -3.47 48.09 18.58
C GLY A 342 -2.42 49.04 17.93
N PRO A 343 -2.76 50.28 17.49
CA PRO A 343 -1.85 51.06 16.64
C PRO A 343 -1.27 52.37 17.23
N THR A 344 0.03 52.59 16.94
CA THR A 344 0.73 53.88 16.75
C THR A 344 0.80 54.85 17.98
N PRO A 345 1.25 56.14 17.85
CA PRO A 345 2.57 56.61 18.33
C PRO A 345 2.46 57.74 19.41
N PRO A 346 3.49 58.55 19.82
CA PRO A 346 4.90 58.67 19.37
C PRO A 346 5.97 58.82 20.51
N HIS A 347 7.19 59.24 20.09
CA HIS A 347 8.34 59.84 20.81
C HIS A 347 8.04 60.88 21.94
N PRO A 348 9.06 61.34 22.74
CA PRO A 348 10.50 60.99 22.83
C PRO A 348 11.00 60.79 24.30
N GLN A 349 12.30 61.03 24.58
CA GLN A 349 12.95 61.27 25.91
C GLN A 349 13.11 60.05 26.84
N GLU A 350 14.06 59.99 27.79
CA GLU A 350 15.47 60.46 27.85
C GLU A 350 16.21 59.69 28.98
N GLU A 351 17.52 59.94 29.17
CA GLU A 351 18.38 59.65 30.35
C GLU A 351 18.16 58.35 31.19
N SER A 352 19.05 57.34 31.24
CA SER A 352 20.50 57.27 31.58
C SER A 352 20.84 57.02 33.08
N MET A 353 22.09 56.59 33.35
CA MET A 353 22.67 56.19 34.65
C MET A 353 22.17 54.82 35.19
N PHE A 354 22.87 54.03 36.02
CA PHE A 354 24.28 53.97 36.52
C PHE A 354 24.55 52.54 37.08
N ALA A 355 25.78 52.03 37.33
CA ALA A 355 27.14 52.48 37.02
C ALA A 355 28.19 51.32 37.09
N THR A 356 28.94 51.12 35.98
CA THR A 356 30.39 50.78 35.96
C THR A 356 30.96 49.47 36.55
N ARG A 357 31.71 48.71 35.71
CA ARG A 357 33.15 48.30 35.82
C ARG A 357 33.42 47.16 34.81
N ARG A 358 34.56 47.04 34.10
CA ARG A 358 35.75 47.91 33.91
C ARG A 358 36.42 47.55 32.55
N THR A 359 37.11 48.51 31.92
CA THR A 359 37.86 48.38 30.64
C THR A 359 39.34 47.97 30.88
N PRO A 360 40.22 47.64 29.88
CA PRO A 360 40.48 48.28 28.57
C PRO A 360 40.03 47.41 27.36
N LYS A 361 39.71 47.89 26.13
CA LYS A 361 40.05 49.06 25.28
C LYS A 361 41.42 49.05 24.55
N ILE A 362 41.43 49.76 23.40
CA ILE A 362 42.55 50.15 22.51
C ILE A 362 42.81 49.12 21.37
N PHE A 363 42.74 49.46 20.06
CA PHE A 363 42.47 50.74 19.34
C PHE A 363 41.39 50.58 18.25
N GLN A 364 40.83 51.70 17.77
CA GLN A 364 39.83 51.78 16.68
C GLN A 364 40.34 52.68 15.53
N SER A 365 40.06 52.29 14.28
CA SER A 365 39.69 53.14 13.13
C SER A 365 39.30 52.20 11.97
N ARG A 366 38.14 52.25 11.30
CA ARG A 366 37.09 53.26 11.02
C ARG A 366 37.40 54.24 9.86
N ASP A 367 36.51 54.15 8.87
CA ASP A 367 36.16 55.03 7.73
C ASP A 367 37.13 55.20 6.54
N ALA A 368 36.47 55.25 5.36
CA ALA A 368 36.84 55.85 4.07
C ALA A 368 37.64 55.05 3.01
N THR A 369 37.05 55.09 1.79
CA THR A 369 37.63 55.08 0.42
C THR A 369 38.55 53.95 -0.06
N ASP A 370 38.11 53.36 -1.18
CA ASP A 370 38.83 53.05 -2.42
C ASP A 370 40.32 52.62 -2.43
N ASP A 371 40.50 51.53 -3.18
CA ASP A 371 41.62 51.23 -4.09
C ASP A 371 42.96 50.66 -3.57
N SER A 372 43.48 49.78 -4.43
CA SER A 372 44.88 49.34 -4.55
C SER A 372 45.51 48.34 -3.55
N ALA A 373 46.16 47.35 -4.17
CA ALA A 373 47.49 46.81 -3.86
C ALA A 373 47.77 46.06 -2.52
N ARG A 374 48.11 44.77 -2.71
CA ARG A 374 49.29 44.07 -2.13
C ARG A 374 49.52 44.11 -0.61
N ARG A 375 49.41 42.93 0.01
CA ARG A 375 50.42 42.47 0.97
C ARG A 375 51.02 41.13 0.55
N GLU A 376 52.18 41.23 -0.10
CA GLU A 376 53.09 40.11 -0.32
C GLU A 376 53.87 39.83 0.98
N THR A 377 53.98 38.56 1.39
CA THR A 377 54.92 38.15 2.45
C THR A 377 55.60 36.83 2.08
N PHE A 378 56.77 36.90 1.45
CA PHE A 378 57.97 36.09 1.76
C PHE A 378 59.13 36.53 0.83
N PRO A 379 60.19 37.17 1.36
CA PRO A 379 61.24 37.74 0.51
C PRO A 379 62.36 36.76 0.13
N LEU A 380 62.70 36.78 -1.15
CA LEU A 380 64.05 36.66 -1.73
C LEU A 380 64.90 35.41 -1.44
N ARG A 381 65.26 34.73 -2.53
CA ARG A 381 66.68 34.42 -2.78
C ARG A 381 67.06 34.83 -4.20
N SER A 382 67.97 35.79 -4.31
CA SER A 382 68.37 36.38 -5.59
C SER A 382 69.43 35.55 -6.30
N ARG A 383 69.30 35.43 -7.63
CA ARG A 383 70.45 35.23 -8.53
C ARG A 383 70.17 35.93 -9.86
N GLN A 384 71.07 36.82 -10.25
CA GLN A 384 70.94 37.63 -11.47
C GLN A 384 71.48 36.88 -12.70
N ARG A 385 71.03 37.34 -13.88
CA ARG A 385 71.58 37.04 -15.23
C ARG A 385 71.36 35.59 -15.73
N ASN A 386 71.12 35.33 -17.02
CA ASN A 386 71.09 36.23 -18.18
C ASN A 386 70.26 35.66 -19.36
N ILE A 387 69.75 36.57 -20.21
CA ILE A 387 69.66 36.45 -21.68
C ILE A 387 68.70 35.41 -22.33
N THR A 388 67.72 35.95 -23.06
CA THR A 388 66.94 35.42 -24.22
C THR A 388 66.31 34.02 -24.22
N GLY A 389 64.97 34.02 -24.33
CA GLY A 389 64.23 33.28 -25.37
C GLY A 389 64.22 31.74 -25.34
N ASP A 390 63.11 31.18 -24.85
CA ASP A 390 62.12 30.55 -25.74
C ASP A 390 60.75 30.45 -25.04
N SER A 391 59.65 30.50 -25.80
CA SER A 391 58.29 30.35 -25.29
C SER A 391 57.91 28.87 -25.17
N SER A 392 58.31 28.24 -24.06
CA SER A 392 57.96 26.85 -23.74
C SER A 392 56.47 26.68 -23.41
N ILE A 393 55.64 26.67 -24.46
CA ILE A 393 54.22 26.34 -24.39
C ILE A 393 54.08 24.91 -23.87
N VAL A 394 53.72 24.77 -22.58
CA VAL A 394 53.38 23.48 -21.96
C VAL A 394 52.34 22.77 -22.84
N PRO A 395 52.62 21.54 -23.34
CA PRO A 395 51.82 20.93 -24.39
C PRO A 395 50.39 20.66 -23.92
N PRO A 396 49.38 20.80 -24.81
CA PRO A 396 47.97 20.91 -24.42
C PRO A 396 47.42 19.69 -23.66
N HIS A 397 47.98 18.50 -23.88
CA HIS A 397 47.61 17.28 -23.16
C HIS A 397 47.96 17.30 -21.65
N LEU A 398 48.73 18.28 -21.17
CA LEU A 398 48.98 18.53 -19.74
C LEU A 398 48.11 19.64 -19.14
N ARG A 399 47.40 20.42 -19.98
CA ARG A 399 46.46 21.46 -19.51
C ARG A 399 45.06 20.90 -19.30
N VAL A 400 44.62 19.99 -20.17
CA VAL A 400 43.37 19.24 -19.99
C VAL A 400 43.59 18.10 -18.99
N GLN A 401 43.72 18.43 -17.71
CA GLN A 401 43.35 17.46 -16.69
C GLN A 401 41.86 17.13 -16.89
N GLN A 402 41.54 15.85 -17.03
CA GLN A 402 40.16 15.38 -16.90
C GLN A 402 39.73 15.50 -15.44
N GLN A 403 39.40 16.73 -15.02
CA GLN A 403 38.68 16.96 -13.78
C GLN A 403 37.38 16.15 -13.86
N GLN A 404 37.12 15.33 -12.85
CA GLN A 404 35.89 14.56 -12.78
C GLN A 404 34.71 15.53 -12.76
N PRO A 405 33.59 15.22 -13.44
CA PRO A 405 32.47 16.14 -13.53
C PRO A 405 31.94 16.39 -12.11
N PHE A 406 31.87 17.67 -11.74
CA PHE A 406 31.65 18.08 -10.36
C PHE A 406 30.36 18.89 -10.24
N VAL A 407 29.72 18.73 -9.08
CA VAL A 407 28.42 19.31 -8.82
C VAL A 407 28.58 20.80 -8.48
N ARG A 408 27.88 21.66 -9.23
CA ARG A 408 27.69 23.07 -8.94
C ARG A 408 26.21 23.37 -8.68
N PRO A 409 25.88 24.36 -7.85
CA PRO A 409 24.53 24.90 -7.82
C PRO A 409 24.20 25.56 -9.16
N LEU A 410 22.92 25.72 -9.45
CA LEU A 410 22.42 26.52 -10.56
C LEU A 410 22.96 27.96 -10.45
N SER A 411 23.45 28.49 -11.57
CA SER A 411 23.92 29.87 -11.68
C SER A 411 22.78 30.85 -11.35
N GLY A 412 22.88 31.54 -10.21
CA GLY A 412 21.88 32.50 -9.74
C GLY A 412 21.08 32.06 -8.50
N ILE A 413 21.37 30.92 -7.88
CA ILE A 413 20.88 30.60 -6.52
C ILE A 413 21.85 31.18 -5.49
N ASP A 414 21.36 31.95 -4.53
CA ASP A 414 22.19 32.50 -3.46
C ASP A 414 22.49 31.47 -2.37
N HIS A 415 23.65 31.63 -1.71
CA HIS A 415 24.07 30.72 -0.64
C HIS A 415 23.13 30.80 0.58
N ASN A 416 22.44 31.93 0.76
CA ASN A 416 21.42 32.14 1.78
C ASN A 416 20.16 31.31 1.49
N ASP A 417 19.73 31.25 0.23
CA ASP A 417 18.55 30.49 -0.20
C ASP A 417 18.78 28.99 0.04
N LEU A 418 19.95 28.47 -0.36
CA LEU A 418 20.36 27.08 -0.12
C LEU A 418 20.39 26.76 1.38
N GLY A 419 20.86 27.71 2.20
CA GLY A 419 20.80 27.63 3.66
C GLY A 419 19.37 27.59 4.21
N SER A 420 18.44 28.35 3.62
CA SER A 420 17.02 28.32 4.01
C SER A 420 16.36 26.99 3.70
N VAL A 421 16.64 26.40 2.52
CA VAL A 421 16.14 25.07 2.12
C VAL A 421 16.69 23.99 3.06
N TYR A 422 17.97 24.04 3.41
CA TYR A 422 18.56 23.10 4.37
C TYR A 422 18.00 23.27 5.79
N GLY A 423 17.67 24.51 6.18
CA GLY A 423 16.94 24.81 7.42
C GLY A 423 15.57 24.13 7.46
N ASN A 424 14.81 24.24 6.37
CA ASN A 424 13.51 23.58 6.22
C ASN A 424 13.65 22.04 6.26
N ILE A 425 14.63 21.48 5.52
CA ILE A 425 14.95 20.03 5.55
C ILE A 425 15.24 19.56 6.98
N SER A 426 16.09 20.27 7.72
CA SER A 426 16.44 19.94 9.10
C SER A 426 15.23 20.01 10.05
N HIS A 427 14.36 21.01 9.87
CA HIS A 427 13.10 21.13 10.60
C HIS A 427 12.15 19.96 10.32
N TRP A 428 11.87 19.67 9.05
CA TRP A 428 10.97 18.58 8.67
C TRP A 428 11.52 17.19 9.03
N ARG A 429 12.83 16.94 8.87
CA ARG A 429 13.49 15.69 9.34
C ARG A 429 13.35 15.51 10.86
N SER A 430 13.35 16.60 11.62
CA SER A 430 13.15 16.57 13.08
C SER A 430 11.67 16.34 13.44
N LYS A 431 10.74 17.04 12.79
CA LYS A 431 9.29 16.85 12.99
C LYS A 431 8.86 15.43 12.61
N LEU A 432 9.42 14.86 11.53
CA LEU A 432 9.17 13.48 11.08
C LEU A 432 9.66 12.43 12.09
N LYS A 433 10.76 12.70 12.82
CA LYS A 433 11.21 11.80 13.90
C LYS A 433 10.28 11.82 15.11
N ASN A 434 9.80 13.00 15.50
CA ASN A 434 8.89 13.14 16.63
C ASN A 434 7.55 12.44 16.35
N ILE A 435 6.91 12.74 15.21
CA ILE A 435 5.62 12.12 14.85
C ILE A 435 5.75 10.58 14.67
N ASN A 436 6.88 10.08 14.17
CA ASN A 436 7.12 8.62 14.10
C ASN A 436 7.22 7.98 15.49
N ALA A 437 7.81 8.64 16.48
CA ALA A 437 7.87 8.14 17.86
C ALA A 437 6.49 8.18 18.54
N GLU A 438 5.70 9.22 18.28
CA GLU A 438 4.31 9.33 18.74
C GLU A 438 3.41 8.25 18.10
N ILE A 439 3.61 7.95 16.81
CA ILE A 439 2.96 6.84 16.09
C ILE A 439 3.38 5.50 16.68
N GLU A 440 4.67 5.27 16.95
CA GLU A 440 5.16 4.01 17.53
C GLU A 440 4.52 3.77 18.92
N GLU A 441 4.46 4.78 19.78
CA GLU A 441 3.81 4.67 21.10
C GLU A 441 2.29 4.49 20.99
N ALA A 442 1.62 5.20 20.09
CA ALA A 442 0.19 5.01 19.83
C ALA A 442 -0.13 3.64 19.20
N GLN A 443 0.78 3.07 18.40
CA GLN A 443 0.70 1.67 17.92
C GLN A 443 0.84 0.69 19.09
N ARG A 444 1.86 0.84 19.96
CA ARG A 444 2.02 0.01 21.18
C ARG A 444 0.75 0.05 22.05
N GLN A 445 0.19 1.24 22.28
CA GLN A 445 -1.08 1.38 23.02
C GLN A 445 -2.25 0.69 22.30
N GLY A 446 -2.33 0.81 20.97
CA GLY A 446 -3.34 0.14 20.15
C GLY A 446 -3.28 -1.39 20.20
N TYR A 447 -2.07 -1.97 20.32
CA TYR A 447 -1.86 -3.40 20.57
C TYR A 447 -2.21 -3.81 22.00
N SER A 448 -1.93 -2.96 23.01
CA SER A 448 -2.37 -3.21 24.40
C SER A 448 -3.89 -3.21 24.52
N ASP A 449 -4.57 -2.24 23.89
CA ASP A 449 -6.04 -2.17 23.78
C ASP A 449 -6.61 -3.48 23.20
N ILE A 450 -6.02 -4.02 22.12
CA ILE A 450 -6.41 -5.30 21.50
C ILE A 450 -6.20 -6.51 22.44
N ALA A 451 -5.08 -6.55 23.17
CA ALA A 451 -4.74 -7.64 24.07
C ALA A 451 -5.65 -7.68 25.31
N GLU A 452 -5.96 -6.51 25.87
CA GLU A 452 -6.79 -6.34 27.07
C GLU A 452 -8.29 -6.47 26.77
N GLY A 453 -8.74 -5.94 25.64
CA GLY A 453 -10.16 -5.77 25.29
C GLY A 453 -10.65 -4.32 25.29
N ASN A 454 -9.76 -3.38 25.59
CA ASN A 454 -10.06 -1.97 25.72
C ASN A 454 -10.32 -1.32 24.35
N LYS A 455 -11.33 -0.44 24.29
CA LYS A 455 -11.74 0.37 23.12
C LYS A 455 -12.06 -0.41 21.82
N ILE A 456 -12.23 -1.75 21.87
CA ILE A 456 -12.56 -2.56 20.69
C ILE A 456 -13.92 -2.16 20.08
N LYS A 457 -13.93 -1.99 18.75
CA LYS A 457 -15.10 -1.69 17.91
C LYS A 457 -15.83 -2.95 17.43
N GLY A 458 -15.07 -4.04 17.27
CA GLY A 458 -15.55 -5.33 16.77
C GLY A 458 -14.39 -6.18 16.24
N TRP A 459 -14.73 -7.25 15.53
CA TRP A 459 -13.78 -8.28 15.10
C TRP A 459 -13.98 -8.69 13.64
N ILE A 460 -12.87 -8.89 12.93
CA ILE A 460 -12.84 -9.47 11.58
C ILE A 460 -12.58 -10.97 11.71
N LEU A 461 -13.48 -11.77 11.13
CA LEU A 461 -13.43 -13.23 11.13
C LEU A 461 -13.07 -13.74 9.72
N ILE A 462 -12.15 -14.71 9.64
CA ILE A 462 -11.95 -15.57 8.46
C ILE A 462 -12.30 -16.99 8.86
N GLY A 463 -13.11 -17.68 8.06
CA GLY A 463 -13.52 -19.04 8.39
C GLY A 463 -14.53 -19.62 7.42
N ARG A 464 -14.91 -20.89 7.63
CA ARG A 464 -16.03 -21.51 6.90
C ARG A 464 -17.34 -21.19 7.61
N GLY A 465 -18.41 -21.03 6.82
CA GLY A 465 -19.78 -20.88 7.35
C GLY A 465 -20.09 -19.59 8.12
N LEU A 466 -19.20 -18.58 8.12
CA LEU A 466 -19.35 -17.36 8.93
C LEU A 466 -20.72 -16.68 8.79
N ARG A 467 -21.33 -16.71 7.59
CA ARG A 467 -22.69 -16.19 7.33
C ARG A 467 -23.81 -16.73 8.24
N PHE A 468 -23.55 -17.80 8.99
CA PHE A 468 -24.51 -18.38 9.93
C PHE A 468 -24.43 -17.76 11.33
N ILE A 469 -23.33 -17.09 11.68
CA ILE A 469 -23.12 -16.40 12.96
C ILE A 469 -24.09 -15.18 13.03
N PRO A 470 -24.72 -14.90 14.19
CA PRO A 470 -25.54 -13.69 14.36
C PRO A 470 -24.67 -12.42 14.33
N GLY A 471 -25.25 -11.29 13.89
CA GLY A 471 -24.55 -10.00 13.85
C GLY A 471 -23.48 -9.84 12.76
N THR A 472 -22.99 -10.91 12.14
CA THR A 472 -21.90 -10.81 11.16
C THR A 472 -22.32 -10.23 9.82
N GLN A 473 -21.55 -9.26 9.32
CA GLN A 473 -21.70 -8.64 7.99
C GLN A 473 -20.63 -9.18 7.04
N MET A 474 -21.04 -9.76 5.91
CA MET A 474 -20.12 -10.44 4.98
C MET A 474 -19.28 -9.46 4.14
N ILE A 475 -17.98 -9.73 4.04
CA ILE A 475 -17.02 -8.98 3.21
C ILE A 475 -16.85 -9.76 1.89
N GLU A 476 -17.72 -9.47 0.93
CA GLU A 476 -17.92 -10.29 -0.28
C GLU A 476 -16.75 -10.26 -1.27
N GLY A 477 -15.88 -9.25 -1.24
CA GLY A 477 -14.67 -9.17 -2.06
C GLY A 477 -13.44 -9.87 -1.44
N ARG A 478 -13.50 -10.21 -0.14
CA ARG A 478 -12.55 -11.08 0.59
C ARG A 478 -11.07 -10.71 0.49
N ALA A 479 -10.77 -9.45 0.23
CA ALA A 479 -9.43 -8.88 0.18
C ALA A 479 -9.28 -7.84 1.30
N LYS A 480 -8.04 -7.53 1.71
CA LYS A 480 -7.74 -6.53 2.74
C LYS A 480 -8.20 -5.13 2.33
N GLU A 481 -8.20 -4.87 1.02
CA GLU A 481 -8.62 -3.64 0.37
C GLU A 481 -10.12 -3.61 0.03
N ASP A 482 -10.84 -4.71 0.28
CA ASP A 482 -12.31 -4.68 0.31
C ASP A 482 -12.83 -4.09 1.63
N VAL A 483 -12.00 -4.00 2.67
CA VAL A 483 -12.39 -3.51 4.00
C VAL A 483 -12.38 -1.98 4.04
N ARG A 484 -13.50 -1.38 4.48
CA ARG A 484 -13.61 0.07 4.70
C ARG A 484 -13.33 0.43 6.16
N TRP A 485 -12.07 0.63 6.49
CA TRP A 485 -11.58 0.89 7.85
C TRP A 485 -12.25 2.11 8.51
N ASP A 486 -12.45 3.21 7.77
CA ASP A 486 -13.21 4.39 8.21
C ASP A 486 -14.66 4.08 8.63
N VAL A 487 -15.29 3.05 8.05
CA VAL A 487 -16.65 2.58 8.41
C VAL A 487 -16.61 1.63 9.61
N LEU A 488 -15.53 0.89 9.82
CA LEU A 488 -15.31 0.07 11.03
C LEU A 488 -15.05 0.95 12.26
N GLN A 489 -14.28 2.03 12.10
CA GLN A 489 -14.01 2.98 13.19
C GLN A 489 -15.25 3.80 13.55
N ASN A 490 -15.97 4.29 12.54
CA ASN A 490 -17.17 5.12 12.67
C ASN A 490 -18.41 4.39 12.12
N GLU A 491 -18.88 3.41 12.90
CA GLU A 491 -20.08 2.65 12.58
C GLU A 491 -21.32 3.57 12.42
N ARG A 492 -21.72 3.75 11.16
CA ARG A 492 -22.79 4.65 10.72
C ARG A 492 -24.20 4.21 11.15
N SER A 493 -25.11 5.18 11.23
CA SER A 493 -26.43 5.02 11.82
C SER A 493 -27.45 4.44 10.84
N LYS A 494 -28.52 3.84 11.38
CA LYS A 494 -29.74 3.52 10.61
C LYS A 494 -30.33 4.78 9.96
N MET A 495 -30.15 5.95 10.58
CA MET A 495 -30.53 7.26 10.04
C MET A 495 -29.88 7.53 8.68
N ASP A 496 -28.62 7.15 8.48
CA ASP A 496 -27.89 7.42 7.23
C ASP A 496 -28.48 6.64 6.04
N THR A 497 -29.12 5.50 6.31
CA THR A 497 -29.89 4.74 5.31
C THR A 497 -31.22 5.43 4.97
N ILE A 498 -31.85 6.11 5.93
CA ILE A 498 -33.08 6.90 5.72
C ILE A 498 -32.76 8.17 4.92
N VAL A 499 -31.69 8.89 5.30
CA VAL A 499 -31.19 10.08 4.58
C VAL A 499 -30.81 9.74 3.14
N LEU A 500 -30.09 8.63 2.92
CA LEU A 500 -29.82 8.12 1.58
C LEU A 500 -31.10 7.84 0.79
N GLY A 501 -32.10 7.19 1.41
CA GLY A 501 -33.38 6.91 0.78
C GLY A 501 -34.11 8.18 0.35
N ALA A 502 -34.12 9.21 1.21
CA ALA A 502 -34.70 10.52 0.90
C ALA A 502 -33.96 11.23 -0.25
N ILE A 503 -32.62 11.23 -0.25
CA ILE A 503 -31.82 11.82 -1.35
C ILE A 503 -32.11 11.11 -2.67
N ILE A 504 -32.14 9.77 -2.69
CA ILE A 504 -32.47 9.00 -3.91
C ILE A 504 -33.90 9.30 -4.39
N LEU A 505 -34.86 9.42 -3.48
CA LEU A 505 -36.25 9.77 -3.84
C LEU A 505 -36.35 11.17 -4.45
N ILE A 506 -35.65 12.17 -3.89
CA ILE A 506 -35.57 13.53 -4.43
C ILE A 506 -34.91 13.53 -5.82
N VAL A 507 -33.81 12.79 -5.99
CA VAL A 507 -33.14 12.65 -7.30
C VAL A 507 -34.05 11.98 -8.34
N MET A 508 -34.82 10.97 -7.96
CA MET A 508 -35.82 10.35 -8.86
C MET A 508 -36.94 11.32 -9.23
N ALA A 509 -37.43 12.13 -8.30
CA ALA A 509 -38.48 13.13 -8.57
C ALA A 509 -37.98 14.27 -9.48
N LEU A 510 -36.75 14.77 -9.26
CA LEU A 510 -36.12 15.77 -10.12
C LEU A 510 -35.84 15.22 -11.52
N LEU A 511 -35.36 13.98 -11.63
CA LEU A 511 -35.16 13.31 -12.91
C LEU A 511 -36.49 13.08 -13.64
N ALA A 512 -37.56 12.69 -12.93
CA ALA A 512 -38.89 12.55 -13.49
C ALA A 512 -39.43 13.88 -14.05
N GLY A 513 -39.26 15.00 -13.33
CA GLY A 513 -39.58 16.33 -13.84
C GLY A 513 -38.78 16.70 -15.10
N ALA A 514 -37.47 16.46 -15.10
CA ALA A 514 -36.60 16.73 -16.25
C ALA A 514 -36.97 15.86 -17.48
N LEU A 515 -37.22 14.57 -17.29
CA LEU A 515 -37.65 13.67 -18.36
C LEU A 515 -39.07 13.99 -18.89
N THR A 516 -39.93 14.59 -18.07
CA THR A 516 -41.25 15.10 -18.51
C THR A 516 -41.07 16.25 -19.51
N ALA A 517 -40.17 17.20 -19.23
CA ALA A 517 -39.85 18.30 -20.14
C ALA A 517 -39.18 17.80 -21.44
N VAL A 518 -38.27 16.81 -21.33
CA VAL A 518 -37.64 16.14 -22.49
C VAL A 518 -38.69 15.44 -23.37
N ALA A 519 -39.61 14.69 -22.76
CA ALA A 519 -40.69 14.03 -23.49
C ALA A 519 -41.57 15.06 -24.22
N GLY A 520 -42.00 16.12 -23.53
CA GLY A 520 -42.75 17.22 -24.14
C GLY A 520 -42.04 17.90 -25.32
N LEU A 521 -40.72 18.11 -25.24
CA LEU A 521 -39.94 18.66 -26.37
C LEU A 521 -39.83 17.67 -27.54
N SER A 522 -39.67 16.36 -27.27
CA SER A 522 -39.67 15.33 -28.33
C SER A 522 -41.02 15.15 -29.01
N LEU A 523 -42.11 15.50 -28.33
CA LEU A 523 -43.48 15.46 -28.84
C LEU A 523 -43.86 16.74 -29.62
N ALA A 524 -42.95 17.69 -29.82
CA ALA A 524 -43.22 18.90 -30.60
C ALA A 524 -43.60 18.62 -32.07
N ASP A 525 -43.15 17.49 -32.64
CA ASP A 525 -43.49 17.02 -33.99
C ASP A 525 -44.70 16.04 -33.99
N ALA A 526 -45.33 15.80 -32.83
CA ALA A 526 -46.55 15.00 -32.76
C ALA A 526 -47.76 15.82 -33.25
N PRO A 527 -48.68 15.20 -34.01
CA PRO A 527 -49.88 15.89 -34.52
C PRO A 527 -50.70 16.49 -33.37
N ASP A 528 -51.21 17.70 -33.59
CA ASP A 528 -52.01 18.53 -32.68
C ASP A 528 -51.37 18.92 -31.33
N PHE A 529 -50.35 18.21 -30.84
CA PHE A 529 -49.70 18.49 -29.54
C PHE A 529 -49.10 19.90 -29.46
N ALA A 530 -48.39 20.34 -30.50
CA ALA A 530 -47.77 21.67 -30.56
C ALA A 530 -48.76 22.85 -30.49
N HIS A 531 -50.05 22.62 -30.77
CA HIS A 531 -51.09 23.65 -30.66
C HIS A 531 -51.41 24.00 -29.20
N TYR A 532 -51.32 23.02 -28.29
CA TYR A 532 -51.60 23.21 -26.86
C TYR A 532 -50.39 23.75 -26.07
N VAL A 533 -49.19 23.74 -26.68
CA VAL A 533 -47.95 24.22 -26.06
C VAL A 533 -47.33 25.31 -26.93
N PRO A 534 -47.82 26.58 -26.84
CA PRO A 534 -47.40 27.66 -27.74
C PRO A 534 -45.90 28.02 -27.65
N LEU A 535 -45.20 27.58 -26.59
CA LEU A 535 -43.74 27.67 -26.49
C LEU A 535 -42.99 26.84 -27.57
N LEU A 536 -43.59 25.73 -28.03
CA LEU A 536 -43.00 24.84 -29.04
C LEU A 536 -43.40 25.24 -30.47
N GLN A 537 -44.55 25.89 -30.64
CA GLN A 537 -45.07 26.37 -31.92
C GLN A 537 -44.05 27.11 -32.82
N PRO A 538 -43.23 28.07 -32.34
CA PRO A 538 -42.25 28.74 -33.20
C PRO A 538 -41.11 27.81 -33.69
N ILE A 539 -40.79 26.75 -32.95
CA ILE A 539 -39.77 25.76 -33.35
C ILE A 539 -40.31 24.95 -34.55
N VAL A 540 -41.56 24.50 -34.47
CA VAL A 540 -42.24 23.77 -35.55
C VAL A 540 -42.44 24.66 -36.77
N GLN A 541 -42.90 25.91 -36.58
CA GLN A 541 -43.17 26.86 -37.67
C GLN A 541 -41.90 27.33 -38.40
N ALA A 542 -40.73 27.32 -37.77
CA ALA A 542 -39.47 27.68 -38.42
C ALA A 542 -39.04 26.69 -39.52
N GLY A 543 -39.43 25.41 -39.38
CA GLY A 543 -39.14 24.36 -40.36
C GLY A 543 -37.64 24.06 -40.58
N GLY A 544 -37.34 23.27 -41.60
CA GLY A 544 -35.98 22.95 -42.04
C GLY A 544 -35.14 22.09 -41.07
N ILE A 545 -33.85 21.97 -41.39
CA ILE A 545 -32.90 21.12 -40.64
C ILE A 545 -32.72 21.54 -39.17
N PRO A 546 -32.64 22.85 -38.81
CA PRO A 546 -32.40 23.25 -37.42
C PRO A 546 -33.53 22.87 -36.45
N SER A 547 -34.80 22.99 -36.87
CA SER A 547 -35.94 22.58 -36.05
C SER A 547 -36.00 21.06 -35.89
N GLY A 548 -35.78 20.29 -36.97
CA GLY A 548 -35.67 18.84 -36.90
C GLY A 548 -34.57 18.37 -35.92
N LEU A 549 -33.41 19.01 -35.91
CA LEU A 549 -32.35 18.74 -34.93
C LEU A 549 -32.74 19.15 -33.50
N ALA A 550 -33.43 20.29 -33.33
CA ALA A 550 -33.90 20.77 -32.03
C ALA A 550 -34.99 19.87 -31.42
N ILE A 551 -35.82 19.22 -32.23
CA ILE A 551 -36.90 18.33 -31.77
C ILE A 551 -36.42 16.88 -31.60
N THR A 552 -35.47 16.40 -32.41
CA THR A 552 -35.01 14.99 -32.34
C THR A 552 -33.73 14.79 -31.52
N LEU A 553 -32.68 15.57 -31.78
CA LEU A 553 -31.35 15.35 -31.17
C LEU A 553 -31.26 15.99 -29.78
N ALA A 554 -31.79 17.21 -29.61
CA ALA A 554 -31.67 17.92 -28.34
C ALA A 554 -32.36 17.18 -27.17
N PRO A 555 -33.58 16.60 -27.29
CA PRO A 555 -34.17 15.78 -26.24
C PRO A 555 -33.35 14.53 -25.90
N ALA A 556 -32.79 13.85 -26.91
CA ALA A 556 -31.98 12.65 -26.69
C ALA A 556 -30.68 12.96 -25.92
N VAL A 557 -29.98 14.05 -26.28
CA VAL A 557 -28.80 14.53 -25.56
C VAL A 557 -29.16 15.05 -24.17
N ALA A 558 -30.26 15.80 -24.02
CA ALA A 558 -30.73 16.27 -22.72
C ALA A 558 -31.11 15.11 -21.78
N ALA A 559 -31.78 14.06 -22.28
CA ALA A 559 -32.05 12.84 -21.53
C ALA A 559 -30.76 12.20 -21.01
N ALA A 560 -29.77 12.02 -21.89
CA ALA A 560 -28.47 11.45 -21.52
C ALA A 560 -27.74 12.29 -20.45
N VAL A 561 -27.79 13.62 -20.55
CA VAL A 561 -27.19 14.54 -19.57
C VAL A 561 -27.93 14.50 -18.23
N PHE A 562 -29.26 14.57 -18.20
CA PHE A 562 -30.04 14.52 -16.97
C PHE A 562 -29.93 13.17 -16.27
N ILE A 563 -29.99 12.07 -17.01
CA ILE A 563 -29.74 10.72 -16.48
C ILE A 563 -28.32 10.62 -15.93
N GLY A 564 -27.30 11.05 -16.69
CA GLY A 564 -25.90 11.03 -16.26
C GLY A 564 -25.66 11.83 -14.97
N LEU A 565 -26.26 13.02 -14.86
CA LEU A 565 -26.20 13.86 -13.66
C LEU A 565 -26.89 13.19 -12.47
N ALA A 566 -28.09 12.64 -12.66
CA ALA A 566 -28.82 11.91 -11.62
C ALA A 566 -28.07 10.66 -11.14
N LEU A 567 -27.44 9.90 -12.04
CA LEU A 567 -26.59 8.76 -11.68
C LEU A 567 -25.33 9.20 -10.92
N MET A 568 -24.71 10.33 -11.30
CA MET A 568 -23.55 10.88 -10.59
C MET A 568 -23.91 11.31 -9.16
N ILE A 569 -25.04 12.00 -8.97
CA ILE A 569 -25.54 12.40 -7.64
C ILE A 569 -25.92 11.16 -6.82
N ALA A 570 -26.59 10.17 -7.42
CA ALA A 570 -26.94 8.93 -6.75
C ALA A 570 -25.69 8.14 -6.30
N ALA A 571 -24.65 8.05 -7.15
CA ALA A 571 -23.38 7.40 -6.82
C ALA A 571 -22.65 8.11 -5.67
N TRP A 572 -22.57 9.45 -5.72
CA TRP A 572 -22.03 10.26 -4.62
C TRP A 572 -22.82 10.04 -3.32
N ALA A 573 -24.15 10.08 -3.38
CA ALA A 573 -25.01 9.85 -2.22
C ALA A 573 -24.81 8.45 -1.64
N THR A 574 -24.66 7.40 -2.47
CA THR A 574 -24.40 6.05 -1.97
C THR A 574 -23.06 5.88 -1.25
N ASN A 575 -22.07 6.75 -1.48
CA ASN A 575 -20.82 6.77 -0.71
C ASN A 575 -21.00 7.38 0.71
N LEU A 576 -22.09 8.14 0.94
CA LEU A 576 -22.53 8.53 2.28
C LEU A 576 -23.05 7.32 3.08
N ARG A 577 -23.35 6.19 2.43
CA ARG A 577 -23.62 4.94 3.14
C ARG A 577 -22.33 4.36 3.71
N GLY A 578 -22.33 4.11 5.02
CA GLY A 578 -21.37 3.22 5.64
C GLY A 578 -21.65 1.80 5.19
N THR A 579 -20.73 1.21 4.43
CA THR A 579 -20.72 -0.22 4.10
C THR A 579 -19.37 -0.77 4.49
N VAL A 580 -19.34 -1.87 5.25
CA VAL A 580 -18.08 -2.47 5.73
C VAL A 580 -17.20 -2.94 4.56
N SER A 581 -17.83 -3.36 3.46
CA SER A 581 -17.15 -3.80 2.24
C SER A 581 -17.27 -2.75 1.11
N VAL A 582 -16.17 -2.51 0.38
CA VAL A 582 -16.10 -1.68 -0.83
C VAL A 582 -16.95 -2.30 -1.93
N SER A 583 -16.76 -3.58 -2.24
CA SER A 583 -17.55 -4.27 -3.27
C SER A 583 -19.03 -4.40 -2.91
N ALA A 584 -19.38 -4.51 -1.63
CA ALA A 584 -20.77 -4.41 -1.17
C ALA A 584 -21.36 -3.01 -1.39
N GLY A 585 -20.55 -1.96 -1.17
CA GLY A 585 -20.89 -0.56 -1.48
C GLY A 585 -21.15 -0.37 -2.97
N GLN A 586 -20.20 -0.74 -3.83
CA GLN A 586 -20.35 -0.73 -5.30
C GLN A 586 -21.59 -1.49 -5.77
N LEU A 587 -21.88 -2.65 -5.18
CA LEU A 587 -23.07 -3.45 -5.48
C LEU A 587 -24.38 -2.80 -5.03
N ILE A 588 -24.35 -1.92 -4.00
CA ILE A 588 -25.49 -1.08 -3.61
C ILE A 588 -25.65 0.10 -4.58
N VAL A 589 -24.56 0.80 -4.95
CA VAL A 589 -24.58 1.82 -6.02
C VAL A 589 -25.20 1.23 -7.27
N PHE A 590 -24.76 0.04 -7.66
CA PHE A 590 -25.21 -0.62 -8.86
C PHE A 590 -26.71 -0.96 -8.85
N LYS A 591 -27.22 -1.46 -7.71
CA LYS A 591 -28.67 -1.69 -7.52
C LYS A 591 -29.48 -0.40 -7.65
N VAL A 592 -29.01 0.70 -7.07
CA VAL A 592 -29.69 2.01 -7.12
C VAL A 592 -29.72 2.54 -8.56
N VAL A 593 -28.58 2.54 -9.25
CA VAL A 593 -28.46 2.91 -10.67
C VAL A 593 -29.43 2.10 -11.54
N PHE A 594 -29.46 0.77 -11.39
CA PHE A 594 -30.36 -0.10 -12.14
C PHE A 594 -31.83 0.24 -11.93
N TRP A 595 -32.27 0.49 -10.69
CA TRP A 595 -33.67 0.81 -10.40
C TRP A 595 -34.07 2.21 -10.86
N ILE A 596 -33.19 3.21 -10.75
CA ILE A 596 -33.43 4.56 -11.31
C ILE A 596 -33.61 4.47 -12.84
N LEU A 597 -32.73 3.74 -13.52
CA LEU A 597 -32.85 3.52 -14.97
C LEU A 597 -34.12 2.75 -15.35
N THR A 598 -34.48 1.71 -14.59
CA THR A 598 -35.67 0.89 -14.86
C THR A 598 -36.96 1.66 -14.67
N PHE A 599 -37.15 2.30 -13.51
CA PHE A 599 -38.41 2.97 -13.18
C PHE A 599 -38.52 4.36 -13.79
N VAL A 600 -37.47 5.18 -13.77
CA VAL A 600 -37.55 6.59 -14.18
C VAL A 600 -37.23 6.77 -15.67
N ALA A 601 -36.10 6.23 -16.15
CA ALA A 601 -35.72 6.35 -17.56
C ALA A 601 -36.44 5.35 -18.49
N GLY A 602 -36.86 4.19 -17.97
CA GLY A 602 -37.69 3.21 -18.65
C GLY A 602 -39.19 3.51 -18.49
N VAL A 603 -39.79 2.98 -17.41
CA VAL A 603 -41.26 2.95 -17.25
C VAL A 603 -41.89 4.35 -17.24
N PHE A 604 -41.37 5.28 -16.45
CA PHE A 604 -41.95 6.61 -16.29
C PHE A 604 -41.83 7.47 -17.56
N LEU A 605 -40.68 7.45 -18.25
CA LEU A 605 -40.51 8.16 -19.53
C LEU A 605 -41.53 7.71 -20.59
N VAL A 606 -41.78 6.39 -20.69
CA VAL A 606 -42.78 5.84 -21.63
C VAL A 606 -44.20 6.21 -21.19
N LEU A 607 -44.51 6.11 -19.89
CA LEU A 607 -45.82 6.49 -19.34
C LEU A 607 -46.14 7.97 -19.59
N VAL A 608 -45.19 8.87 -19.30
CA VAL A 608 -45.38 10.32 -19.48
C VAL A 608 -45.42 10.72 -20.95
N GLY A 609 -44.56 10.14 -21.80
CA GLY A 609 -44.65 10.35 -23.24
C GLY A 609 -46.01 9.97 -23.83
N ALA A 610 -46.53 8.81 -23.40
CA ALA A 610 -47.86 8.34 -23.79
C ALA A 610 -49.01 9.23 -23.29
N LEU A 611 -48.94 9.71 -22.04
CA LEU A 611 -49.94 10.60 -21.46
C LEU A 611 -49.92 12.02 -22.06
N LEU A 612 -48.73 12.57 -22.34
CA LEU A 612 -48.58 13.87 -23.00
C LEU A 612 -49.11 13.85 -24.43
N PHE A 613 -48.76 12.82 -25.22
CA PHE A 613 -49.30 12.61 -26.56
C PHE A 613 -50.84 12.51 -26.56
N ALA A 614 -51.42 11.91 -25.53
CA ALA A 614 -52.87 11.75 -25.39
C ALA A 614 -53.62 12.97 -24.82
N ALA A 615 -52.92 14.03 -24.37
CA ALA A 615 -53.55 15.21 -23.77
C ALA A 615 -54.65 15.87 -24.64
N PRO A 616 -54.49 16.04 -25.97
CA PRO A 616 -55.57 16.54 -26.83
C PRO A 616 -56.82 15.66 -26.76
N ASN A 617 -56.65 14.33 -26.85
CA ASN A 617 -57.75 13.37 -26.84
C ASN A 617 -58.42 13.21 -25.46
N PHE A 618 -57.71 13.47 -24.37
CA PHE A 618 -58.33 13.61 -23.04
C PHE A 618 -59.24 14.84 -22.94
N SER A 619 -58.89 15.98 -23.57
CA SER A 619 -59.75 17.17 -23.58
C SER A 619 -60.94 17.05 -24.54
N ALA A 620 -60.78 16.37 -25.68
CA ALA A 620 -61.87 16.05 -26.60
C ALA A 620 -62.79 14.91 -26.11
N GLY A 621 -62.32 14.07 -25.18
CA GLY A 621 -63.07 12.92 -24.64
C GLY A 621 -63.21 11.71 -25.57
N VAL A 622 -62.56 11.73 -26.74
CA VAL A 622 -62.69 10.69 -27.78
C VAL A 622 -61.47 9.78 -27.81
N SER A 623 -61.67 8.46 -27.86
CA SER A 623 -60.62 7.44 -28.10
C SER A 623 -59.40 7.47 -27.15
N THR A 624 -59.54 8.04 -25.95
CA THR A 624 -58.46 8.28 -24.97
C THR A 624 -57.46 7.13 -24.80
N TRP A 625 -57.96 5.90 -24.56
CA TRP A 625 -57.11 4.71 -24.37
C TRP A 625 -56.27 4.35 -25.60
N GLN A 626 -56.82 4.53 -26.81
CA GLN A 626 -56.13 4.23 -28.06
C GLN A 626 -55.02 5.27 -28.30
N SER A 627 -55.30 6.55 -28.05
CA SER A 627 -54.31 7.62 -28.14
C SER A 627 -53.14 7.44 -27.16
N VAL A 628 -53.37 6.98 -25.92
CA VAL A 628 -52.29 6.62 -24.98
C VAL A 628 -51.43 5.48 -25.54
N ALA A 629 -52.04 4.45 -26.13
CA ALA A 629 -51.29 3.36 -26.75
C ALA A 629 -50.47 3.83 -27.95
N ASP A 630 -51.02 4.67 -28.82
CA ASP A 630 -50.30 5.19 -29.99
C ASP A 630 -49.16 6.14 -29.58
N GLY A 631 -49.34 6.94 -28.51
CA GLY A 631 -48.26 7.71 -27.88
C GLY A 631 -47.16 6.84 -27.28
N SER A 632 -47.51 5.68 -26.71
CA SER A 632 -46.54 4.69 -26.22
C SER A 632 -45.75 4.00 -27.35
N ILE A 633 -46.28 4.01 -28.58
CA ILE A 633 -45.53 3.61 -29.78
C ILE A 633 -44.66 4.78 -30.25
N TYR A 634 -45.21 6.00 -30.34
CA TYR A 634 -44.48 7.19 -30.80
C TYR A 634 -43.19 7.44 -29.98
N ILE A 635 -43.24 7.30 -28.65
CA ILE A 635 -42.07 7.51 -27.77
C ILE A 635 -40.94 6.48 -27.97
N SER A 636 -41.15 5.39 -28.71
CA SER A 636 -40.06 4.46 -29.08
C SER A 636 -39.05 5.10 -30.03
N THR A 637 -39.45 6.15 -30.77
CA THR A 637 -38.56 6.95 -31.61
C THR A 637 -37.53 7.72 -30.76
N LEU A 638 -37.98 8.38 -29.69
CA LEU A 638 -37.10 9.01 -28.70
C LEU A 638 -36.18 7.97 -28.04
N ALA A 639 -36.71 6.80 -27.64
CA ALA A 639 -35.90 5.74 -27.04
C ALA A 639 -34.79 5.24 -28.00
N MET A 640 -35.11 5.10 -29.30
CA MET A 640 -34.11 4.79 -30.34
C MET A 640 -33.08 5.92 -30.49
N LEU A 641 -33.50 7.18 -30.50
CA LEU A 641 -32.59 8.33 -30.59
C LEU A 641 -31.66 8.42 -29.38
N ILE A 642 -32.15 8.14 -28.17
CA ILE A 642 -31.33 8.03 -26.95
C ILE A 642 -30.32 6.88 -27.09
N CYS A 643 -30.75 5.69 -27.53
CA CYS A 643 -29.82 4.58 -27.80
C CYS A 643 -28.76 4.94 -28.86
N LEU A 644 -29.15 5.57 -29.97
CA LEU A 644 -28.27 5.90 -31.09
C LEU A 644 -27.25 6.98 -30.73
N SER A 645 -27.68 8.06 -30.07
CA SER A 645 -26.79 9.12 -29.58
C SER A 645 -25.81 8.57 -28.53
N MET A 646 -26.30 7.77 -27.57
CA MET A 646 -25.43 7.07 -26.61
C MET A 646 -24.46 6.09 -27.30
N ALA A 647 -24.85 5.42 -28.39
CA ALA A 647 -24.00 4.48 -29.13
C ALA A 647 -22.67 5.11 -29.59
N PHE A 648 -22.67 6.40 -29.94
CA PHE A 648 -21.46 7.13 -30.33
C PHE A 648 -20.84 7.90 -29.15
N ILE A 649 -21.65 8.65 -28.40
CA ILE A 649 -21.17 9.55 -27.34
C ILE A 649 -20.53 8.77 -26.19
N PHE A 650 -21.16 7.69 -25.73
CA PHE A 650 -20.74 7.01 -24.50
C PHE A 650 -19.43 6.21 -24.64
N PRO A 651 -19.20 5.40 -25.69
CA PRO A 651 -17.88 4.79 -25.94
C PRO A 651 -16.78 5.83 -26.14
N ALA A 652 -17.07 6.95 -26.82
CA ALA A 652 -16.10 8.02 -27.02
C ALA A 652 -15.68 8.67 -25.69
N ILE A 653 -16.63 8.99 -24.81
CA ILE A 653 -16.35 9.52 -23.47
C ILE A 653 -15.58 8.52 -22.60
N LEU A 654 -15.94 7.22 -22.66
CA LEU A 654 -15.23 6.16 -21.92
C LEU A 654 -13.77 6.01 -22.36
N MET A 655 -13.47 6.17 -23.65
CA MET A 655 -12.11 6.06 -24.19
C MET A 655 -11.28 7.34 -23.97
N LEU A 656 -11.86 8.51 -24.23
CA LEU A 656 -11.17 9.81 -24.12
C LEU A 656 -10.98 10.27 -22.66
N GLN A 657 -11.89 9.87 -21.76
CA GLN A 657 -11.90 10.23 -20.34
C GLN A 657 -11.57 11.70 -20.06
N PRO A 658 -12.23 12.68 -20.73
CA PRO A 658 -11.75 14.07 -20.78
C PRO A 658 -11.56 14.72 -19.41
N LEU A 659 -12.46 14.42 -18.46
CA LEU A 659 -12.35 14.89 -17.07
C LEU A 659 -11.15 14.29 -16.32
N ARG A 660 -10.77 13.04 -16.62
CA ARG A 660 -9.55 12.42 -16.08
C ARG A 660 -8.31 13.00 -16.74
N LEU A 661 -8.29 13.12 -18.07
CA LEU A 661 -7.14 13.66 -18.81
C LEU A 661 -6.85 15.11 -18.43
N TRP A 662 -7.88 15.93 -18.19
CA TRP A 662 -7.72 17.29 -17.68
C TRP A 662 -7.18 17.33 -16.23
N ARG A 663 -7.71 16.49 -15.33
CA ARG A 663 -7.21 16.37 -13.96
C ARG A 663 -5.78 15.82 -13.89
N LEU A 664 -5.45 14.85 -14.75
CA LEU A 664 -4.11 14.28 -14.91
C LEU A 664 -3.13 15.38 -15.32
N ARG A 665 -3.39 16.07 -16.43
CA ARG A 665 -2.56 17.20 -16.91
C ARG A 665 -2.51 18.40 -15.96
N LYS A 666 -3.40 18.46 -14.97
CA LYS A 666 -3.32 19.43 -13.88
C LYS A 666 -2.38 18.92 -12.78
N ALA A 667 -2.63 17.73 -12.25
CA ALA A 667 -1.79 17.11 -11.21
C ALA A 667 -0.33 16.89 -11.66
N GLU A 668 -0.12 16.47 -12.92
CA GLU A 668 1.18 16.33 -13.59
C GLU A 668 1.97 17.67 -13.65
N LYS A 669 1.28 18.82 -13.65
CA LYS A 669 1.89 20.16 -13.61
C LYS A 669 2.06 20.72 -12.20
N GLU A 670 1.33 20.17 -11.23
CA GLU A 670 1.38 20.57 -9.82
C GLU A 670 2.31 19.64 -9.01
N ALA A 671 2.68 18.47 -9.56
CA ALA A 671 3.61 17.53 -8.97
C ALA A 671 5.06 18.03 -9.04
N LEU A 672 5.67 18.17 -7.86
CA LEU A 672 7.09 18.47 -7.65
C LEU A 672 7.87 17.22 -7.25
N THR A 673 7.27 16.32 -6.45
CA THR A 673 7.93 15.10 -5.95
C THR A 673 7.66 13.88 -6.85
N PRO A 674 8.56 12.87 -6.86
CA PRO A 674 8.32 11.61 -7.58
C PRO A 674 7.03 10.91 -7.12
N ARG A 675 6.72 10.97 -5.82
CA ARG A 675 5.50 10.43 -5.22
C ARG A 675 4.25 11.14 -5.74
N GLN A 676 4.26 12.47 -5.83
CA GLN A 676 3.17 13.24 -6.42
C GLN A 676 2.96 12.90 -7.91
N ASN A 677 4.06 12.75 -8.67
CA ASN A 677 3.99 12.37 -10.09
C ASN A 677 3.42 10.95 -10.27
N PHE A 678 3.86 10.00 -9.43
CA PHE A 678 3.26 8.66 -9.36
C PHE A 678 1.77 8.74 -9.02
N ARG A 679 1.36 9.44 -7.94
CA ARG A 679 -0.05 9.64 -7.56
C ARG A 679 -0.90 10.27 -8.68
N ALA A 680 -0.32 11.11 -9.53
CA ALA A 680 -0.99 11.66 -10.71
C ALA A 680 -1.17 10.61 -11.83
N ALA A 681 -0.09 9.93 -12.22
CA ALA A 681 -0.08 8.99 -13.34
C ALA A 681 -0.74 7.63 -13.02
N TYR A 682 -0.68 7.18 -11.77
CA TYR A 682 -1.12 5.85 -11.32
C TYR A 682 -2.63 5.65 -11.59
N PRO A 683 -3.03 4.61 -12.36
CA PRO A 683 -4.43 4.44 -12.70
C PRO A 683 -5.27 4.09 -11.47
N ARG A 684 -6.19 5.02 -11.13
CA ARG A 684 -7.35 4.76 -10.24
C ARG A 684 -8.13 3.55 -10.75
N THR A 685 -8.79 2.83 -9.85
CA THR A 685 -9.49 1.58 -10.18
C THR A 685 -10.78 1.82 -10.98
N TYR A 686 -11.22 0.78 -11.69
CA TYR A 686 -12.36 0.87 -12.60
C TYR A 686 -13.69 0.76 -11.84
N ASP A 687 -14.56 1.76 -11.98
CA ASP A 687 -15.94 1.67 -11.52
C ASP A 687 -16.83 1.06 -12.63
N PRO A 688 -17.33 -0.18 -12.48
CA PRO A 688 -18.19 -0.81 -13.47
C PRO A 688 -19.60 -0.21 -13.52
N ALA A 689 -20.04 0.56 -12.51
CA ALA A 689 -21.42 1.04 -12.43
C ALA A 689 -21.73 2.07 -13.52
N PHE A 690 -20.86 3.07 -13.71
CA PHE A 690 -21.00 4.04 -14.81
C PHE A 690 -20.87 3.35 -16.18
N ALA A 691 -19.90 2.46 -16.33
CA ALA A 691 -19.64 1.75 -17.58
C ALA A 691 -20.81 0.87 -18.04
N THR A 692 -21.48 0.19 -17.11
CA THR A 692 -22.61 -0.69 -17.42
C THR A 692 -23.95 0.03 -17.48
N GLY A 693 -24.09 1.24 -16.91
CA GLY A 693 -25.34 2.01 -16.88
C GLY A 693 -25.95 2.28 -18.27
N ALA A 694 -25.15 2.66 -19.27
CA ALA A 694 -25.65 2.85 -20.63
C ALA A 694 -26.11 1.54 -21.28
N CYS A 695 -25.39 0.43 -21.05
CA CYS A 695 -25.76 -0.89 -21.54
C CYS A 695 -27.05 -1.40 -20.86
N VAL A 696 -27.24 -1.09 -19.58
CA VAL A 696 -28.50 -1.36 -18.85
C VAL A 696 -29.66 -0.60 -19.47
N LEU A 697 -29.51 0.70 -19.73
CA LEU A 697 -30.54 1.51 -20.38
C LEU A 697 -30.89 0.97 -21.78
N ALA A 698 -29.88 0.57 -22.56
CA ALA A 698 -30.06 -0.05 -23.87
C ALA A 698 -30.84 -1.37 -23.81
N ILE A 699 -30.53 -2.22 -22.83
CA ILE A 699 -31.25 -3.49 -22.61
C ILE A 699 -32.67 -3.23 -22.09
N ILE A 700 -32.89 -2.21 -21.26
CA ILE A 700 -34.24 -1.79 -20.83
C ILE A 700 -35.08 -1.40 -22.06
N PHE A 701 -34.57 -0.51 -22.92
CA PHE A 701 -35.30 -0.09 -24.12
C PHE A 701 -35.48 -1.21 -25.17
N ALA A 702 -34.54 -2.14 -25.30
CA ALA A 702 -34.78 -3.36 -26.08
C ALA A 702 -35.88 -4.24 -25.45
N SER A 703 -35.85 -4.43 -24.13
CA SER A 703 -36.81 -5.25 -23.37
C SER A 703 -38.22 -4.66 -23.30
N THR A 704 -38.41 -3.39 -23.64
CA THR A 704 -39.73 -2.78 -23.86
C THR A 704 -40.13 -2.80 -25.34
N PHE A 705 -39.27 -2.34 -26.25
CA PHE A 705 -39.69 -1.97 -27.61
C PHE A 705 -39.38 -2.96 -28.73
N SER A 706 -38.52 -3.97 -28.54
CA SER A 706 -38.03 -4.81 -29.66
C SER A 706 -39.10 -5.57 -30.46
N LEU A 707 -40.31 -5.76 -29.92
CA LEU A 707 -41.46 -6.36 -30.63
C LEU A 707 -42.39 -5.32 -31.28
N ILE A 708 -42.39 -4.09 -30.78
CA ILE A 708 -43.26 -3.00 -31.23
C ILE A 708 -42.58 -2.17 -32.33
N PHE A 709 -41.28 -1.92 -32.15
CA PHE A 709 -40.46 -1.09 -33.01
C PHE A 709 -39.07 -1.73 -33.20
N PRO A 710 -38.95 -2.74 -34.09
CA PRO A 710 -37.73 -3.56 -34.21
C PRO A 710 -36.48 -2.77 -34.67
N LEU A 711 -36.66 -1.57 -35.22
CA LEU A 711 -35.56 -0.65 -35.60
C LEU A 711 -34.69 -0.22 -34.40
N ILE A 712 -35.16 -0.35 -33.15
CA ILE A 712 -34.34 -0.11 -31.97
C ILE A 712 -33.23 -1.16 -31.77
N GLY A 713 -33.43 -2.37 -32.31
CA GLY A 713 -32.50 -3.50 -32.17
C GLY A 713 -31.09 -3.19 -32.69
N PRO A 714 -30.94 -2.77 -33.97
CA PRO A 714 -29.66 -2.33 -34.51
C PRO A 714 -28.95 -1.24 -33.69
N SER A 715 -29.67 -0.22 -33.20
CA SER A 715 -29.08 0.84 -32.36
C SER A 715 -28.52 0.29 -31.04
N VAL A 716 -29.24 -0.63 -30.39
CA VAL A 716 -28.79 -1.30 -29.17
C VAL A 716 -27.60 -2.22 -29.44
N VAL A 717 -27.60 -2.96 -30.55
CA VAL A 717 -26.46 -3.83 -30.95
C VAL A 717 -25.19 -3.01 -31.19
N ILE A 718 -25.29 -1.86 -31.88
CA ILE A 718 -24.14 -0.96 -32.11
C ILE A 718 -23.60 -0.42 -30.78
N LEU A 719 -24.48 0.06 -29.88
CA LEU A 719 -24.09 0.53 -28.54
C LEU A 719 -23.39 -0.57 -27.72
N LEU A 720 -23.94 -1.79 -27.69
CA LEU A 720 -23.34 -2.92 -26.96
C LEU A 720 -22.01 -3.38 -27.58
N PHE A 721 -21.86 -3.34 -28.91
CA PHE A 721 -20.62 -3.70 -29.60
C PHE A 721 -19.50 -2.68 -29.35
N LEU A 722 -19.78 -1.39 -29.51
CA LEU A 722 -18.80 -0.32 -29.30
C LEU A 722 -18.41 -0.19 -27.82
N THR A 723 -19.35 -0.36 -26.88
CA THR A 723 -19.02 -0.42 -25.45
C THR A 723 -18.21 -1.65 -25.07
N LEU A 724 -18.44 -2.82 -25.69
CA LEU A 724 -17.61 -4.01 -25.48
C LEU A 724 -16.17 -3.77 -25.94
N ILE A 725 -15.95 -3.16 -27.10
CA ILE A 725 -14.61 -2.80 -27.60
C ILE A 725 -13.92 -1.82 -26.63
N ALA A 726 -14.62 -0.75 -26.25
CA ALA A 726 -14.10 0.25 -25.32
C ALA A 726 -13.77 -0.37 -23.95
N HIS A 727 -14.67 -1.16 -23.37
CA HIS A 727 -14.46 -1.83 -22.09
C HIS A 727 -13.31 -2.84 -22.14
N ARG A 728 -13.17 -3.62 -23.23
CA ARG A 728 -12.05 -4.54 -23.44
C ARG A 728 -10.71 -3.80 -23.50
N TYR A 729 -10.64 -2.67 -24.22
CA TYR A 729 -9.44 -1.84 -24.27
C TYR A 729 -9.11 -1.24 -22.89
N LEU A 730 -10.10 -0.65 -22.23
CA LEU A 730 -9.92 -0.01 -20.93
C LEU A 730 -9.46 -0.99 -19.85
N VAL A 731 -10.10 -2.16 -19.72
CA VAL A 731 -9.66 -3.19 -18.76
C VAL A 731 -8.32 -3.79 -19.16
N GLY A 732 -8.07 -4.03 -20.44
CA GLY A 732 -6.84 -4.66 -20.92
C GLY A 732 -5.58 -3.78 -20.84
N TYR A 733 -5.70 -2.45 -20.99
CA TYR A 733 -4.54 -1.55 -21.11
C TYR A 733 -4.51 -0.40 -20.09
N VAL A 734 -5.65 0.07 -19.58
CA VAL A 734 -5.73 1.27 -18.71
C VAL A 734 -6.01 0.91 -17.25
N TYR A 735 -6.75 -0.17 -17.02
CA TYR A 735 -7.24 -0.61 -15.71
C TYR A 735 -6.95 -2.10 -15.50
N ALA A 736 -5.73 -2.53 -15.84
CA ALA A 736 -5.32 -3.94 -15.75
C ALA A 736 -5.36 -4.53 -14.32
N ARG A 737 -5.44 -3.68 -13.28
CA ARG A 737 -5.43 -4.09 -11.86
C ARG A 737 -6.75 -4.73 -11.44
N THR A 738 -6.65 -5.94 -10.92
CA THR A 738 -7.74 -6.61 -10.22
C THR A 738 -7.92 -6.05 -8.81
N HIS A 739 -9.09 -5.45 -8.60
CA HIS A 739 -9.61 -5.10 -7.27
C HIS A 739 -10.24 -6.35 -6.60
N SER A 740 -10.83 -6.18 -5.42
CA SER A 740 -11.46 -7.26 -4.65
C SER A 740 -12.44 -8.11 -5.49
N GLN A 741 -12.19 -9.43 -5.55
CA GLN A 741 -12.90 -10.31 -6.47
C GLN A 741 -14.13 -10.92 -5.80
N THR A 742 -15.33 -10.56 -6.26
CA THR A 742 -16.60 -11.09 -5.72
C THR A 742 -17.05 -12.44 -6.27
N GLY A 743 -16.26 -13.09 -7.15
CA GLY A 743 -16.65 -14.36 -7.79
C GLY A 743 -17.91 -14.29 -8.68
N GLY A 744 -18.33 -13.08 -9.09
CA GLY A 744 -19.41 -12.87 -10.06
C GLY A 744 -20.82 -12.62 -9.48
N ILE A 745 -20.95 -12.16 -8.23
CA ILE A 745 -22.26 -11.84 -7.61
C ILE A 745 -23.08 -10.88 -8.48
N LEU A 746 -22.45 -9.78 -8.92
CA LEU A 746 -23.09 -8.73 -9.71
C LEU A 746 -23.63 -9.27 -11.05
N GLN A 747 -22.94 -10.24 -11.66
CA GLN A 747 -23.36 -10.90 -12.90
C GLN A 747 -24.56 -11.85 -12.66
N ILE A 748 -24.58 -12.56 -11.53
CA ILE A 748 -25.73 -13.40 -11.11
C ILE A 748 -26.96 -12.53 -10.83
N TRP A 749 -26.77 -11.38 -10.17
CA TRP A 749 -27.84 -10.41 -9.90
C TRP A 749 -28.36 -9.80 -11.21
N PHE A 750 -27.46 -9.40 -12.11
CA PHE A 750 -27.79 -8.93 -13.46
C PHE A 750 -28.65 -9.92 -14.24
N LEU A 751 -28.21 -11.19 -14.33
CA LEU A 751 -28.91 -12.20 -15.13
C LEU A 751 -30.37 -12.39 -14.66
N ARG A 752 -30.58 -12.42 -13.34
CA ARG A 752 -31.93 -12.45 -12.73
C ARG A 752 -32.74 -11.21 -13.10
N ARG A 753 -32.14 -10.02 -13.07
CA ARG A 753 -32.82 -8.74 -13.30
C ARG A 753 -33.15 -8.49 -14.77
N PHE A 754 -32.23 -8.77 -15.69
CA PHE A 754 -32.51 -8.74 -17.13
C PHE A 754 -33.56 -9.78 -17.53
N ALA A 755 -33.53 -10.98 -16.94
CA ALA A 755 -34.59 -11.97 -17.16
C ALA A 755 -35.97 -11.49 -16.67
N THR A 756 -36.06 -10.73 -15.57
CA THR A 756 -37.33 -10.08 -15.18
C THR A 756 -37.73 -8.92 -16.10
N LEU A 757 -36.79 -8.17 -16.68
CA LEU A 757 -37.09 -7.08 -17.62
C LEU A 757 -37.72 -7.58 -18.94
N LEU A 758 -37.47 -8.82 -19.35
CA LEU A 758 -38.13 -9.43 -20.52
C LEU A 758 -39.66 -9.50 -20.42
N SER A 759 -40.25 -9.34 -19.22
CA SER A 759 -41.70 -9.21 -19.06
C SER A 759 -42.27 -7.89 -19.58
N LEU A 760 -41.45 -6.85 -19.77
CA LEU A 760 -41.92 -5.53 -20.22
C LEU A 760 -42.43 -5.54 -21.66
N GLN A 761 -41.83 -6.33 -22.55
CA GLN A 761 -42.26 -6.53 -23.94
C GLN A 761 -43.71 -7.03 -24.05
N PRO A 762 -44.08 -8.20 -23.48
CA PRO A 762 -45.47 -8.68 -23.51
C PRO A 762 -46.40 -7.84 -22.64
N LEU A 763 -45.93 -7.18 -21.57
CA LEU A 763 -46.75 -6.26 -20.78
C LEU A 763 -47.17 -5.04 -21.61
N LEU A 764 -46.22 -4.35 -22.25
CA LEU A 764 -46.51 -3.15 -23.04
C LEU A 764 -47.36 -3.49 -24.28
N LEU A 765 -47.01 -4.57 -25.00
CA LEU A 765 -47.82 -5.04 -26.13
C LEU A 765 -49.23 -5.49 -25.70
N GLY A 766 -49.34 -6.12 -24.53
CA GLY A 766 -50.61 -6.53 -23.94
C GLY A 766 -51.52 -5.35 -23.62
N LEU A 767 -50.97 -4.28 -23.05
CA LEU A 767 -51.70 -3.02 -22.81
C LEU A 767 -52.14 -2.32 -24.11
N ILE A 768 -51.28 -2.31 -25.14
CA ILE A 768 -51.62 -1.77 -26.48
C ILE A 768 -52.76 -2.57 -27.13
N PHE A 769 -52.77 -3.90 -27.01
CA PHE A 769 -53.87 -4.72 -27.51
C PHE A 769 -55.16 -4.56 -26.69
N LEU A 770 -55.04 -4.35 -25.37
CA LEU A 770 -56.18 -4.08 -24.49
C LEU A 770 -56.88 -2.76 -24.87
N SER A 771 -56.12 -1.69 -25.14
CA SER A 771 -56.68 -0.39 -25.54
C SER A 771 -57.40 -0.42 -26.89
N ARG A 772 -56.96 -1.30 -27.80
CA ARG A 772 -57.56 -1.56 -29.12
C ARG A 772 -58.66 -2.63 -29.07
N HIS A 773 -59.21 -2.92 -27.89
CA HIS A 773 -60.30 -3.89 -27.65
C HIS A 773 -60.00 -5.34 -28.05
N LEU A 774 -58.74 -5.71 -28.24
CA LEU A 774 -58.31 -7.09 -28.50
C LEU A 774 -58.13 -7.86 -27.18
N TRP A 775 -59.19 -7.86 -26.36
CA TRP A 775 -59.19 -8.28 -24.95
C TRP A 775 -58.52 -9.65 -24.69
N ILE A 776 -58.78 -10.64 -25.55
CA ILE A 776 -58.22 -11.99 -25.42
C ILE A 776 -56.70 -11.98 -25.63
N LEU A 777 -56.21 -11.31 -26.68
CA LEU A 777 -54.78 -11.24 -26.98
C LEU A 777 -54.03 -10.39 -25.94
N GLY A 778 -54.62 -9.26 -25.53
CA GLY A 778 -54.08 -8.42 -24.46
C GLY A 778 -53.99 -9.17 -23.12
N GLY A 779 -55.04 -9.90 -22.75
CA GLY A 779 -55.08 -10.73 -21.54
C GLY A 779 -54.06 -11.87 -21.55
N VAL A 780 -53.89 -12.57 -22.67
CA VAL A 780 -52.88 -13.63 -22.83
C VAL A 780 -51.46 -13.07 -22.69
N LEU A 781 -51.17 -11.91 -23.30
CA LEU A 781 -49.87 -11.26 -23.18
C LEU A 781 -49.57 -10.75 -21.76
N MET A 782 -50.55 -10.15 -21.08
CA MET A 782 -50.42 -9.76 -19.66
C MET A 782 -50.21 -10.98 -18.75
N GLY A 783 -50.92 -12.08 -19.00
CA GLY A 783 -50.73 -13.35 -18.30
C GLY A 783 -49.34 -13.96 -18.55
N MET A 784 -48.83 -13.88 -19.78
CA MET A 784 -47.45 -14.27 -20.11
C MET A 784 -46.42 -13.40 -19.39
N ALA A 785 -46.60 -12.08 -19.36
CA ALA A 785 -45.71 -11.16 -18.66
C ALA A 785 -45.61 -11.49 -17.15
N PHE A 786 -46.75 -11.69 -16.49
CA PHE A 786 -46.80 -12.12 -15.10
C PHE A 786 -46.14 -13.49 -14.89
N SER A 787 -46.41 -14.45 -15.78
CA SER A 787 -45.82 -15.80 -15.74
C SER A 787 -44.30 -15.77 -15.90
N ILE A 788 -43.75 -14.88 -16.73
CA ILE A 788 -42.31 -14.66 -16.87
C ILE A 788 -41.71 -14.14 -15.55
N VAL A 789 -42.32 -13.12 -14.92
CA VAL A 789 -41.82 -12.59 -13.63
C VAL A 789 -41.84 -13.66 -12.54
N VAL A 790 -42.97 -14.36 -12.37
CA VAL A 790 -43.11 -15.41 -11.34
C VAL A 790 -42.17 -16.58 -11.62
N GLY A 791 -42.08 -17.05 -12.86
CA GLY A 791 -41.19 -18.15 -13.26
C GLY A 791 -39.71 -17.81 -13.05
N VAL A 792 -39.27 -16.64 -13.50
CA VAL A 792 -37.89 -16.16 -13.32
C VAL A 792 -37.57 -15.95 -11.84
N GLU A 793 -38.42 -15.25 -11.09
CA GLU A 793 -38.14 -14.97 -9.68
C GLU A 793 -38.17 -16.24 -8.83
N CYS A 794 -39.10 -17.18 -9.08
CA CYS A 794 -39.14 -18.47 -8.40
C CYS A 794 -37.92 -19.34 -8.73
N TYR A 795 -37.60 -19.52 -10.02
CA TYR A 795 -36.45 -20.31 -10.44
C TYR A 795 -35.13 -19.71 -9.95
N CYS A 796 -34.94 -18.40 -10.08
CA CYS A 796 -33.76 -17.72 -9.56
C CYS A 796 -33.70 -17.80 -8.03
N ALA A 797 -34.80 -17.54 -7.30
CA ALA A 797 -34.81 -17.66 -5.84
C ALA A 797 -34.44 -19.07 -5.38
N TRP A 798 -34.97 -20.11 -6.03
CA TRP A 798 -34.63 -21.51 -5.76
C TRP A 798 -33.14 -21.81 -6.07
N LYS A 799 -32.67 -21.51 -7.29
CA LYS A 799 -31.29 -21.81 -7.72
C LYS A 799 -30.22 -20.95 -7.02
N THR A 800 -30.56 -19.76 -6.52
CA THR A 800 -29.67 -18.92 -5.68
C THR A 800 -29.89 -19.12 -4.18
N ARG A 801 -30.80 -20.00 -3.75
CA ARG A 801 -31.05 -20.26 -2.33
C ARG A 801 -29.79 -20.82 -1.68
N LEU A 802 -29.21 -20.07 -0.75
CA LEU A 802 -28.17 -20.60 0.12
C LEU A 802 -28.80 -21.52 1.18
N PRO A 803 -28.11 -22.60 1.60
CA PRO A 803 -28.52 -23.36 2.77
C PRO A 803 -28.61 -22.43 3.99
N GLY A 804 -29.69 -22.55 4.77
CA GLY A 804 -29.96 -21.76 5.97
C GLY A 804 -29.64 -22.53 7.26
N ARG A 805 -29.67 -21.89 8.43
CA ARG A 805 -29.27 -22.51 9.72
C ARG A 805 -29.87 -23.91 9.97
N LYS A 806 -31.12 -24.16 9.55
CA LYS A 806 -31.81 -25.47 9.68
C LYS A 806 -31.18 -26.63 8.89
N SER A 807 -30.18 -26.39 8.04
CA SER A 807 -29.43 -27.45 7.35
C SER A 807 -28.03 -27.66 7.91
N LEU A 808 -27.73 -27.09 9.08
CA LEU A 808 -26.51 -27.37 9.84
C LEU A 808 -26.73 -28.58 10.76
N SER A 809 -25.65 -29.22 11.21
CA SER A 809 -25.67 -30.23 12.26
C SER A 809 -26.32 -29.68 13.55
N ALA A 810 -26.91 -30.56 14.37
CA ALA A 810 -27.51 -30.17 15.65
C ALA A 810 -26.48 -29.49 16.56
N ILE A 811 -25.32 -30.13 16.73
CA ILE A 811 -24.18 -29.60 17.49
C ILE A 811 -23.83 -28.17 17.02
N THR A 812 -23.65 -27.95 15.71
CA THR A 812 -23.34 -26.60 15.18
C THR A 812 -24.48 -25.60 15.40
N GLN A 813 -25.75 -26.03 15.44
CA GLN A 813 -26.87 -25.15 15.79
C GLN A 813 -26.83 -24.78 17.28
N ASP A 814 -26.48 -25.70 18.17
CA ASP A 814 -26.37 -25.47 19.63
C ASP A 814 -25.14 -24.61 19.99
N CYS A 815 -24.00 -24.83 19.31
CA CYS A 815 -22.83 -23.95 19.35
C CYS A 815 -23.20 -22.51 18.94
N LEU A 816 -23.95 -22.36 17.85
CA LEU A 816 -24.43 -21.07 17.36
C LEU A 816 -25.51 -20.44 18.25
N SER A 817 -26.33 -21.20 18.96
CA SER A 817 -27.29 -20.66 19.94
C SER A 817 -26.56 -20.14 21.17
N THR A 818 -25.64 -20.93 21.72
CA THR A 818 -24.77 -20.55 22.85
C THR A 818 -24.02 -19.24 22.54
N PHE A 819 -23.36 -19.17 21.37
CA PHE A 819 -22.74 -17.93 20.88
C PHE A 819 -23.76 -16.80 20.68
N SER A 820 -24.96 -17.11 20.17
CA SER A 820 -26.00 -16.09 19.96
C SER A 820 -26.56 -15.52 21.24
N ASP A 821 -26.53 -16.24 22.36
CA ASP A 821 -27.12 -15.81 23.62
C ASP A 821 -26.09 -15.15 24.52
N THR A 822 -24.82 -15.59 24.50
CA THR A 822 -23.72 -14.80 25.09
C THR A 822 -23.51 -13.48 24.35
N ALA A 823 -23.61 -13.45 23.02
CA ALA A 823 -23.48 -12.20 22.25
C ALA A 823 -24.56 -11.15 22.58
N LYS A 824 -25.79 -11.59 22.89
CA LYS A 824 -26.94 -10.71 23.23
C LYS A 824 -26.92 -10.23 24.68
N LEU A 825 -26.35 -11.02 25.60
CA LEU A 825 -26.35 -10.70 27.02
C LEU A 825 -25.61 -9.38 27.22
N GLU A 826 -26.28 -8.33 27.71
CA GLU A 826 -25.56 -7.11 28.08
C GLU A 826 -24.64 -7.43 29.26
N SER A 827 -23.33 -7.41 28.97
CA SER A 827 -22.29 -7.54 29.99
C SER A 827 -22.39 -6.33 30.92
N ASN A 828 -23.07 -6.50 32.06
CA ASN A 828 -23.22 -5.47 33.07
C ASN A 828 -21.83 -5.20 33.68
N PRO A 829 -21.18 -4.05 33.40
CA PRO A 829 -19.75 -3.89 33.62
C PRO A 829 -19.36 -4.02 35.10
N GLU A 830 -20.23 -3.55 36.00
CA GLU A 830 -20.02 -3.60 37.46
C GLU A 830 -19.99 -5.03 38.02
N ALA A 831 -20.60 -6.01 37.33
CA ALA A 831 -20.61 -7.40 37.78
C ALA A 831 -19.30 -8.15 37.47
N SER A 832 -18.60 -7.78 36.39
CA SER A 832 -17.48 -8.58 35.86
C SER A 832 -16.19 -8.45 36.68
N GLU A 833 -15.93 -7.30 37.31
CA GLU A 833 -14.75 -7.13 38.18
C GLU A 833 -14.88 -7.89 39.51
N GLY A 834 -16.11 -8.09 40.01
CA GLY A 834 -16.37 -8.71 41.32
C GLY A 834 -16.48 -10.23 41.33
N THR A 835 -16.97 -10.87 40.26
CA THR A 835 -17.41 -12.28 40.32
C THR A 835 -16.33 -13.33 40.03
N SER A 836 -15.08 -12.94 39.75
CA SER A 836 -13.95 -13.88 39.50
C SER A 836 -13.49 -14.70 40.72
N LEU A 837 -14.20 -14.61 41.85
CA LEU A 837 -13.88 -15.26 43.13
C LEU A 837 -14.63 -16.57 43.42
N VAL A 838 -15.67 -16.94 42.65
CA VAL A 838 -16.57 -18.07 43.00
C VAL A 838 -16.67 -19.12 41.88
N SER A 839 -15.53 -19.69 41.48
CA SER A 839 -15.48 -21.00 40.81
C SER A 839 -14.17 -21.75 41.09
N THR A 840 -14.24 -22.70 42.04
CA THR A 840 -13.32 -23.86 42.19
C THR A 840 -11.80 -23.61 42.11
N GLY A 841 -11.24 -23.06 43.18
CA GLY A 841 -10.43 -23.89 44.09
C GLY A 841 -9.11 -24.52 43.63
N HIS A 842 -8.48 -24.11 42.52
CA HIS A 842 -7.10 -24.51 42.19
C HIS A 842 -6.13 -23.32 42.14
N ARG A 843 -5.04 -23.43 42.91
CA ARG A 843 -4.02 -22.38 43.07
C ARG A 843 -3.09 -22.28 41.86
N THR A 844 -3.57 -21.71 40.76
CA THR A 844 -2.66 -21.17 39.74
C THR A 844 -1.91 -19.98 40.35
N HIS A 845 -0.59 -20.10 40.54
CA HIS A 845 0.25 -18.98 40.96
C HIS A 845 0.07 -17.83 39.97
N ARG A 846 -0.38 -16.66 40.45
CA ARG A 846 -0.28 -15.41 39.68
C ARG A 846 1.20 -15.09 39.51
N TYR A 847 1.78 -15.49 38.38
CA TYR A 847 3.11 -15.04 37.98
C TYR A 847 3.06 -13.54 37.74
N ARG A 848 3.43 -12.78 38.78
CA ARG A 848 3.66 -11.33 38.73
C ARG A 848 5.00 -11.01 38.04
N GLY A 849 5.23 -11.66 36.90
CA GLY A 849 6.34 -11.38 36.00
C GLY A 849 6.08 -10.10 35.22
N SER A 850 7.15 -9.46 34.73
CA SER A 850 7.07 -8.16 34.06
C SER A 850 6.13 -8.20 32.85
N MET A 851 4.96 -7.56 32.97
CA MET A 851 4.04 -7.40 31.84
C MET A 851 4.66 -6.55 30.72
N ALA A 852 5.60 -5.66 31.03
CA ALA A 852 6.40 -4.97 30.02
C ALA A 852 7.25 -5.95 29.20
N SER A 853 7.94 -6.90 29.83
CA SER A 853 8.70 -7.95 29.11
C SER A 853 7.79 -8.93 28.34
N VAL A 854 6.57 -9.18 28.84
CA VAL A 854 5.57 -9.98 28.10
C VAL A 854 4.98 -9.19 26.94
N LEU A 855 4.84 -7.85 27.04
CA LEU A 855 4.44 -6.98 25.94
C LEU A 855 5.55 -6.80 24.91
N ASP A 856 6.83 -6.74 25.30
CA ASP A 856 7.98 -6.81 24.38
C ASP A 856 8.06 -8.17 23.66
N MET A 857 7.80 -9.26 24.40
CA MET A 857 7.75 -10.60 23.80
C MET A 857 6.48 -10.82 22.96
N MET A 858 5.39 -10.11 23.24
CA MET A 858 4.15 -10.13 22.45
C MET A 858 4.21 -9.19 21.24
N SER A 859 4.91 -8.05 21.32
CA SER A 859 5.24 -7.24 20.15
C SER A 859 6.18 -8.04 19.24
N MET A 860 7.20 -8.72 19.79
CA MET A 860 8.03 -9.68 19.04
C MET A 860 7.25 -10.85 18.45
N THR A 861 6.20 -11.39 19.10
CA THR A 861 5.44 -12.53 18.56
C THR A 861 4.22 -12.17 17.70
N LEU A 862 3.75 -10.93 17.75
CA LEU A 862 2.80 -10.36 16.78
C LEU A 862 3.53 -9.76 15.57
N ALA A 863 4.76 -9.29 15.76
CA ALA A 863 5.74 -9.00 14.71
C ALA A 863 6.71 -10.18 14.46
N VAL A 864 6.26 -11.42 14.70
CA VAL A 864 6.87 -12.58 14.02
C VAL A 864 6.57 -12.38 12.54
N GLU A 865 7.63 -12.13 11.77
CA GLU A 865 7.58 -12.14 10.31
C GLU A 865 6.97 -13.50 9.87
N PRO A 866 5.78 -13.52 9.25
CA PRO A 866 5.16 -14.78 8.85
C PRO A 866 6.03 -15.41 7.77
N SER A 867 6.51 -16.64 8.01
CA SER A 867 7.51 -17.27 7.16
C SER A 867 7.10 -17.23 5.67
N PRO A 868 7.96 -16.73 4.75
CA PRO A 868 7.53 -16.24 3.44
C PRO A 868 7.26 -17.37 2.42
N SER A 869 6.29 -18.25 2.73
CA SER A 869 5.58 -19.12 1.80
C SER A 869 4.46 -19.92 2.48
N GLU A 870 4.78 -20.66 3.55
CA GLU A 870 3.95 -21.78 4.01
C GLU A 870 2.65 -21.41 4.76
N GLN A 871 2.54 -20.20 5.31
CA GLN A 871 1.33 -19.76 6.04
C GLN A 871 0.40 -18.82 5.24
N ARG A 872 0.65 -18.60 3.94
CA ARG A 872 -0.22 -17.79 3.07
C ARG A 872 -1.55 -18.52 2.78
N GLY A 873 -2.54 -18.31 3.64
CA GLY A 873 -3.91 -18.81 3.44
C GLY A 873 -4.61 -18.21 2.21
N PRO A 874 -5.70 -18.84 1.71
CA PRO A 874 -6.40 -18.42 0.48
C PRO A 874 -7.32 -17.20 0.66
N VAL A 875 -7.42 -16.68 1.88
CA VAL A 875 -8.17 -15.50 2.28
C VAL A 875 -7.33 -14.82 3.39
N PRO A 876 -7.05 -13.52 3.33
CA PRO A 876 -7.48 -12.56 2.30
C PRO A 876 -6.91 -12.86 0.90
N LEU A 877 -7.68 -12.53 -0.13
CA LEU A 877 -7.24 -12.59 -1.52
C LEU A 877 -6.24 -11.47 -1.81
N GLN A 878 -5.11 -11.82 -2.42
CA GLN A 878 -4.14 -10.85 -2.93
C GLN A 878 -4.72 -10.02 -4.08
N THR A 879 -4.39 -8.73 -4.10
CA THR A 879 -4.80 -7.73 -5.09
C THR A 879 -3.56 -7.08 -5.72
N GLU A 880 -3.74 -6.45 -6.88
CA GLU A 880 -2.65 -5.74 -7.61
C GLU A 880 -2.59 -4.25 -7.27
N THR A 881 -3.20 -3.86 -6.15
CA THR A 881 -3.20 -2.49 -5.62
C THR A 881 -1.93 -2.25 -4.81
N LEU A 882 -1.14 -1.27 -5.23
CA LEU A 882 -0.08 -0.70 -4.41
C LEU A 882 -0.63 0.54 -3.71
N ASP A 883 -0.46 0.59 -2.39
CA ASP A 883 -0.42 1.84 -1.65
C ASP A 883 1.04 2.34 -1.66
N ASP A 884 1.24 3.63 -1.92
CA ASP A 884 2.56 4.23 -2.08
C ASP A 884 3.21 4.66 -0.76
N LEU A 885 2.48 4.54 0.36
CA LEU A 885 2.99 4.73 1.72
C LEU A 885 3.59 3.43 2.29
N THR A 886 2.90 2.30 2.10
CA THR A 886 3.37 0.98 2.56
C THR A 886 4.32 0.28 1.59
N ALA A 887 4.15 0.46 0.28
CA ALA A 887 4.91 -0.23 -0.76
C ALA A 887 5.72 0.75 -1.66
N THR A 888 6.28 1.82 -1.09
CA THR A 888 6.99 2.91 -1.78
C THR A 888 8.02 2.42 -2.82
N GLU A 889 8.76 1.34 -2.52
CA GLU A 889 9.75 0.77 -3.43
C GLU A 889 9.14 0.07 -4.64
N ARG A 890 8.07 -0.71 -4.42
CA ARG A 890 7.33 -1.35 -5.50
C ARG A 890 6.53 -0.31 -6.31
N ALA A 891 6.11 0.80 -5.69
CA ALA A 891 5.58 1.98 -6.37
C ALA A 891 6.63 2.63 -7.29
N ALA A 892 7.83 2.96 -6.77
CA ALA A 892 8.92 3.52 -7.57
C ALA A 892 9.34 2.61 -8.74
N ARG A 893 9.28 1.28 -8.56
CA ARG A 893 9.54 0.30 -9.62
C ARG A 893 8.37 0.03 -10.58
N THR A 894 7.18 0.60 -10.33
CA THR A 894 5.97 0.44 -11.18
C THR A 894 5.42 1.77 -11.73
N HIS A 895 6.20 2.85 -11.63
CA HIS A 895 5.96 4.10 -12.36
C HIS A 895 5.97 3.85 -13.89
N PRO A 896 5.13 4.53 -14.71
CA PRO A 896 5.09 4.29 -16.16
C PRO A 896 6.41 4.54 -16.91
N ASP A 897 7.28 5.41 -16.38
CA ASP A 897 8.61 5.67 -16.95
C ASP A 897 9.66 4.62 -16.51
N ALA A 898 9.33 3.73 -15.57
CA ALA A 898 10.25 2.69 -15.11
C ALA A 898 10.45 1.61 -16.20
N PRO A 899 11.68 1.08 -16.39
CA PRO A 899 11.92 0.05 -17.39
C PRO A 899 11.07 -1.22 -17.16
N PRO A 900 10.47 -1.83 -18.21
CA PRO A 900 9.49 -2.92 -18.06
C PRO A 900 10.06 -4.24 -17.52
N HIS A 901 11.39 -4.33 -17.34
CA HIS A 901 12.08 -5.48 -16.75
C HIS A 901 13.10 -4.95 -15.75
N LEU A 902 12.71 -4.93 -14.48
CA LEU A 902 13.60 -4.68 -13.35
C LEU A 902 13.87 -6.00 -12.61
N PRO A 903 15.04 -6.18 -11.98
CA PRO A 903 15.26 -7.28 -11.06
C PRO A 903 14.27 -7.20 -9.88
N PRO A 904 14.01 -8.32 -9.17
CA PRO A 904 13.22 -8.30 -7.95
C PRO A 904 13.82 -7.37 -6.87
N LEU A 905 13.03 -7.09 -5.84
CA LEU A 905 13.54 -6.43 -4.62
C LEU A 905 14.54 -7.37 -3.92
N GLY A 906 15.51 -6.80 -3.21
CA GLY A 906 16.54 -7.56 -2.48
C GLY A 906 16.04 -8.15 -1.16
N PHE A 907 14.83 -7.78 -0.76
CA PHE A 907 14.11 -8.14 0.46
C PHE A 907 12.61 -8.22 0.13
N THR A 908 11.83 -8.78 1.04
CA THR A 908 10.36 -8.79 0.94
C THR A 908 9.81 -7.37 1.10
N ASP A 909 8.78 -7.05 0.32
CA ASP A 909 8.02 -5.81 0.48
C ASP A 909 7.14 -5.95 1.75
N HIS A 910 7.13 -4.93 2.62
CA HIS A 910 6.30 -4.93 3.83
C HIS A 910 4.81 -5.22 3.54
N ALA A 911 4.28 -4.82 2.39
CA ALA A 911 2.93 -5.16 1.96
C ALA A 911 2.73 -6.66 1.62
N GLU A 912 3.80 -7.38 1.28
CA GLU A 912 3.78 -8.83 1.03
C GLU A 912 3.93 -9.68 2.31
N ASP A 913 4.64 -9.16 3.31
CA ASP A 913 4.76 -9.79 4.63
C ASP A 913 3.49 -9.57 5.45
N MET A 914 2.94 -8.34 5.41
CA MET A 914 1.65 -7.99 6.04
C MET A 914 0.43 -8.49 5.25
N ALA A 915 0.61 -9.29 4.19
CA ALA A 915 -0.49 -9.78 3.34
C ALA A 915 -1.44 -10.73 4.08
N GLY A 916 -0.96 -11.48 5.08
CA GLY A 916 -1.80 -12.35 5.91
C GLY A 916 -2.49 -11.66 7.09
N ILE A 917 -2.15 -10.40 7.37
CA ILE A 917 -2.51 -9.69 8.61
C ILE A 917 -3.61 -8.66 8.34
N LEU A 918 -4.71 -8.76 9.09
CA LEU A 918 -5.92 -7.94 8.95
C LEU A 918 -6.18 -7.04 10.17
N TYR A 919 -5.14 -6.41 10.69
CA TYR A 919 -5.31 -5.21 11.51
C TYR A 919 -5.55 -3.98 10.62
N ALA A 920 -6.12 -2.94 11.21
CA ALA A 920 -6.36 -1.68 10.52
C ALA A 920 -5.03 -1.04 10.07
N PRO A 921 -4.98 -0.39 8.89
CA PRO A 921 -3.73 -0.01 8.23
C PRO A 921 -2.90 0.96 9.07
N GLU A 922 -3.52 1.70 9.99
CA GLU A 922 -2.83 2.61 10.91
C GLU A 922 -1.94 1.86 11.91
N LEU A 923 -2.41 0.72 12.44
CA LEU A 923 -1.69 -0.10 13.42
C LEU A 923 -0.47 -0.82 12.84
N ILE A 924 -0.50 -1.07 11.53
CA ILE A 924 0.56 -1.74 10.76
C ILE A 924 1.27 -0.78 9.81
N ALA A 925 1.12 0.53 10.01
CA ALA A 925 1.76 1.54 9.19
C ALA A 925 3.29 1.46 9.38
N PRO A 926 4.08 1.15 8.34
CA PRO A 926 5.52 1.02 8.45
C PRO A 926 6.19 2.38 8.70
N PRO A 927 7.45 2.39 9.17
CA PRO A 927 8.24 3.61 9.21
C PRO A 927 8.34 4.21 7.79
N PRO A 928 8.10 5.53 7.64
CA PRO A 928 7.98 6.15 6.33
C PRO A 928 9.30 6.09 5.54
N ILE A 929 9.18 5.72 4.27
CA ILE A 929 10.27 5.72 3.29
C ILE A 929 10.18 7.02 2.48
N ILE A 930 11.28 7.78 2.41
CA ILE A 930 11.37 9.06 1.67
C ILE A 930 11.67 8.79 0.19
N TRP A 931 10.87 9.33 -0.73
CA TRP A 931 11.06 9.11 -2.17
C TRP A 931 11.78 10.28 -2.84
N LEU A 932 13.07 10.08 -3.14
CA LEU A 932 13.94 11.08 -3.75
C LEU A 932 13.99 10.97 -5.28
N PRO A 933 14.09 12.09 -6.02
CA PRO A 933 14.30 12.08 -7.47
C PRO A 933 15.72 11.61 -7.78
N ASN A 934 15.88 10.61 -8.65
CA ASN A 934 17.20 10.20 -9.11
C ASN A 934 17.76 11.21 -10.12
N ASP A 935 18.96 11.71 -9.85
CA ASP A 935 19.59 12.80 -10.59
C ASP A 935 20.88 12.37 -11.30
N ASN A 936 21.17 12.99 -12.45
CA ASN A 936 22.38 12.71 -13.22
C ASN A 936 23.67 13.22 -12.54
N ALA A 937 23.58 14.02 -11.47
CA ALA A 937 24.73 14.49 -10.70
C ALA A 937 25.09 13.57 -9.53
N GLY A 938 24.22 12.61 -9.19
CA GLY A 938 24.38 11.67 -8.07
C GLY A 938 24.12 12.28 -6.69
N VAL A 939 23.61 13.52 -6.61
CA VAL A 939 23.35 14.23 -5.35
C VAL A 939 22.33 13.48 -4.50
N ALA A 940 21.26 12.98 -5.12
CA ALA A 940 20.23 12.19 -4.45
C ALA A 940 20.77 10.84 -3.93
N ARG A 941 21.84 10.31 -4.56
CA ARG A 941 22.50 9.06 -4.11
C ARG A 941 23.36 9.30 -2.88
N SER A 942 24.05 10.45 -2.79
CA SER A 942 24.70 10.87 -1.55
C SER A 942 23.69 11.22 -0.46
N GLU A 943 22.60 11.92 -0.80
CA GLU A 943 21.59 12.33 0.18
C GLU A 943 20.82 11.13 0.75
N ALA A 944 20.43 10.15 -0.08
CA ALA A 944 19.83 8.90 0.39
C ALA A 944 20.74 8.17 1.39
N TYR A 945 22.05 8.11 1.10
CA TYR A 945 23.04 7.49 1.98
C TYR A 945 23.24 8.28 3.28
N ASP A 946 23.29 9.61 3.25
CA ASP A 946 23.46 10.44 4.46
C ASP A 946 22.17 10.49 5.31
N ILE A 947 20.98 10.42 4.68
CA ILE A 947 19.68 10.20 5.35
C ILE A 947 19.66 8.86 6.09
N GLU A 948 20.02 7.76 5.42
CA GLU A 948 20.11 6.44 6.07
C GLU A 948 21.17 6.44 7.18
N ARG A 949 22.38 6.95 6.89
CA ARG A 949 23.55 6.82 7.76
C ARG A 949 23.55 7.75 8.99
N TYR A 950 23.00 8.96 8.89
CA TYR A 950 22.98 9.94 9.99
C TYR A 950 21.60 10.17 10.59
N HIS A 951 20.53 10.02 9.81
CA HIS A 951 19.17 10.20 10.31
C HIS A 951 18.47 8.88 10.63
N GLY A 952 18.90 7.73 10.08
CA GLY A 952 18.26 6.43 10.32
C GLY A 952 16.86 6.32 9.69
N LEU A 953 16.59 7.16 8.68
CA LEU A 953 15.36 7.12 7.89
C LEU A 953 15.67 6.38 6.58
N ARG A 954 14.72 5.60 6.05
CA ARG A 954 14.91 4.93 4.76
C ARG A 954 14.59 5.90 3.61
N ALA A 955 15.43 5.89 2.58
CA ALA A 955 15.26 6.72 1.39
C ALA A 955 15.40 5.88 0.12
N THR A 956 14.53 6.14 -0.87
CA THR A 956 14.44 5.36 -2.11
C THR A 956 14.44 6.28 -3.32
N LEU A 957 15.13 5.86 -4.37
CA LEU A 957 15.36 6.66 -5.57
C LEU A 957 14.35 6.32 -6.67
N ASP A 958 13.86 7.35 -7.34
CA ASP A 958 13.04 7.24 -8.54
C ASP A 958 13.76 6.49 -9.68
N VAL A 959 13.05 5.61 -10.40
CA VAL A 959 13.66 4.69 -11.38
C VAL A 959 13.30 5.11 -12.80
N ARG A 960 14.26 5.70 -13.52
CA ARG A 960 14.03 6.27 -14.87
C ARG A 960 14.83 5.57 -15.97
N ALA A 961 15.95 4.92 -15.64
CA ALA A 961 16.78 4.19 -16.58
C ALA A 961 17.13 2.79 -16.06
N LYS A 962 17.49 1.88 -16.97
CA LYS A 962 17.98 0.53 -16.60
C LYS A 962 19.28 0.61 -15.80
N ASP A 963 20.10 1.62 -16.05
CA ASP A 963 21.39 1.84 -15.39
C ASP A 963 21.23 2.30 -13.92
N ASP A 964 20.04 2.72 -13.50
CA ASP A 964 19.74 3.10 -12.12
C ASP A 964 19.62 1.89 -11.19
N VAL A 965 19.18 0.75 -11.74
CA VAL A 965 18.84 -0.45 -10.96
C VAL A 965 19.96 -1.50 -10.98
N ILE A 966 21.05 -1.23 -11.71
CA ILE A 966 22.28 -2.01 -11.62
C ILE A 966 23.12 -1.45 -10.47
N PRO A 967 23.29 -2.16 -9.34
CA PRO A 967 24.27 -1.75 -8.33
C PRO A 967 25.65 -1.76 -8.98
N ARG A 968 26.24 -0.57 -9.14
CA ARG A 968 27.48 -0.35 -9.88
C ARG A 968 28.62 -1.03 -9.14
N LYS A 969 28.92 -2.29 -9.51
CA LYS A 969 29.95 -3.13 -8.87
C LYS A 969 31.19 -2.29 -8.59
N SER A 970 31.58 -2.24 -7.32
CA SER A 970 32.68 -1.40 -6.86
C SER A 970 33.96 -1.74 -7.62
N SER A 971 34.39 -0.82 -8.49
CA SER A 971 35.54 -1.01 -9.39
C SER A 971 36.90 -1.02 -8.69
N SER A 972 36.89 -1.02 -7.35
CA SER A 972 38.04 -1.13 -6.46
C SER A 972 38.64 -2.54 -6.35
N SER A 973 37.94 -3.59 -6.82
CA SER A 973 38.44 -4.97 -6.76
C SER A 973 38.55 -5.65 -8.13
N ASN A 974 39.55 -5.23 -8.93
CA ASN A 974 40.14 -6.12 -9.94
C ASN A 974 41.57 -5.70 -10.33
N LYS A 975 42.53 -5.92 -9.41
CA LYS A 975 43.98 -5.71 -9.63
C LYS A 975 44.87 -6.80 -9.02
N HIS A 976 44.44 -8.07 -9.10
CA HIS A 976 45.32 -9.23 -8.86
C HIS A 976 44.87 -10.44 -9.70
N ALA A 977 45.13 -10.40 -11.00
CA ALA A 977 44.89 -11.53 -11.93
C ALA A 977 45.75 -11.41 -13.22
N SER A 978 47.06 -11.18 -13.06
CA SER A 978 48.08 -11.26 -14.13
C SER A 978 49.48 -11.34 -13.53
#